data_AF-A0A212ETU1-F1
#
_entry.id   AF-A0A212ETU1-F1
#
_cell.length_a   1.000
_cell.length_b   1.000
_cell.length_c   1.000
_cell.angle_alpha   90.00
_cell.angle_beta   90.00
_cell.angle_gamma   90.00
#
_symmetry.space_group_name_H-M   'P 1'
#
loop_
_entity.id
_entity.type
_entity.pdbx_description
1 polymer ?
#
loop_
_entity_poly.entity_id
_entity_poly.type
_entity_poly.pdbx_seq_one_letter_code
_entity_poly.pdbx_strand_id
1 'polypeptide(L)'
;MDIRAEKLANARKKLRDHQVKKTVNLVQPSEKQQQTTEKPTPEIENPQKANYYEIPEGQFSAEGIQPNIGASTQNKSIDNLPVQNPEVNVTEILIANNANLEMQIKNFTEKLAHLEYLYGSEVSSHNTSKQRIINLESELSDLSSRYLKVEQDMQQKNREFNDLQVLYNSFVEANNNLSEQVEFTKSMLTAKESENTHLQSQINNYHNQLDSAMLQIQQLTNNSSIMQAPTNNSVEEIELLKKKISALEQQTVVLQKERDNKNSHYEHYVKELTEQLKNEVNKNESHLQTIQNLYNRENSLIEQISDMEIRLQNYQKRIENEVIKVEHVDNSQELQDKYNDIKKQLEDTKLKLSNLQEEYAKSIETIQELSASKEVVCDHDNISISKLNADIASDKLAAQRATEQNRKLKQDVENLEQVVVKINKDKLELTEKLTHEKQLNKDIVLKLAEVEENAKNMTKLLKAKDSEMIRLQNNNREIEKKYEDILQDMNHMKHVTSVEHNHEAVGEISNNNCYNEETSLIPAHNCMETSNEIAELDIKHEQKFIPKEDAMVKLQERFLNIMDEVANLSDEKHRLEHIILQLQNETETICEYVALYQQQRSLLKKREEERSNQLKIFQSECDLLKSHLEALRELLLRLAADEELDSYLKDEARFNDIIRVKDLLEKLQNCSLINPKYNTLDLNIFYPCNCCSGQLITI
;
A
#
# COMPACT_ATOMS: atom_id res chain seq x y z
N MET A 1 -3.81 -3.42 40.38
CA MET A 1 -3.62 -2.31 39.42
C MET A 1 -2.19 -2.27 38.84
N ASP A 2 -1.20 -2.88 39.50
CA ASP A 2 0.21 -2.80 39.10
C ASP A 2 0.56 -3.43 37.76
N ILE A 3 -0.09 -4.52 37.36
CA ILE A 3 0.19 -5.21 36.08
C ILE A 3 -0.15 -4.33 34.87
N ARG A 4 -1.18 -3.49 34.99
CA ARG A 4 -1.57 -2.54 33.93
C ARG A 4 -0.59 -1.37 33.86
N ALA A 5 -0.11 -0.89 35.01
CA ALA A 5 0.91 0.15 35.10
C ALA A 5 2.25 -0.34 34.53
N GLU A 6 2.63 -1.59 34.80
CA GLU A 6 3.86 -2.21 34.31
C GLU A 6 3.82 -2.46 32.80
N LYS A 7 2.68 -2.91 32.26
CA LYS A 7 2.48 -3.02 30.80
C LYS A 7 2.52 -1.65 30.12
N LEU A 8 1.96 -0.61 30.74
CA LEU A 8 2.01 0.76 30.22
C LEU A 8 3.43 1.34 30.27
N ALA A 9 4.20 1.05 31.33
CA ALA A 9 5.59 1.45 31.45
C ALA A 9 6.49 0.76 30.41
N ASN A 10 6.28 -0.55 30.19
CA ASN A 10 6.99 -1.31 29.15
C ASN A 10 6.62 -0.84 27.74
N ALA A 11 5.36 -0.49 27.48
CA ALA A 11 4.94 0.11 26.22
C ALA A 11 5.61 1.48 25.99
N ARG A 12 5.65 2.34 27.02
CA ARG A 12 6.32 3.66 26.98
C ARG A 12 7.83 3.54 26.79
N LYS A 13 8.47 2.50 27.35
CA LYS A 13 9.90 2.21 27.17
C LYS A 13 10.18 1.78 25.72
N LYS A 14 9.41 0.84 25.18
CA LYS A 14 9.52 0.41 23.77
C LYS A 14 9.29 1.57 22.78
N LEU A 15 8.36 2.47 23.09
CA LEU A 15 8.06 3.63 22.25
C LEU A 15 9.20 4.66 22.29
N ARG A 16 9.83 4.88 23.45
CA ARG A 16 11.07 5.67 23.56
C ARG A 16 12.24 5.03 22.81
N ASP A 17 12.45 3.73 22.96
CA ASP A 17 13.53 3.02 22.27
C ASP A 17 13.35 3.04 20.75
N HIS A 18 12.10 2.97 20.27
CA HIS A 18 11.76 3.10 18.85
C HIS A 18 11.95 4.55 18.34
N GLN A 19 11.62 5.57 19.14
CA GLN A 19 11.88 6.96 18.81
C GLN A 19 13.37 7.28 18.77
N VAL A 20 14.17 6.74 19.70
CA VAL A 20 15.63 6.91 19.73
C VAL A 20 16.29 6.22 18.54
N LYS A 21 15.84 5.02 18.16
CA LYS A 21 16.30 4.35 16.92
C LYS A 21 15.93 5.14 15.66
N LYS A 22 14.78 5.83 15.66
CA LYS A 22 14.35 6.67 14.53
C LYS A 22 15.15 7.99 14.44
N THR A 23 15.56 8.57 15.58
CA THR A 23 16.42 9.76 15.60
C THR A 23 17.88 9.47 15.22
N VAL A 24 18.39 8.27 15.54
CA VAL A 24 19.75 7.86 15.13
C VAL A 24 19.85 7.62 13.61
N ASN A 25 18.75 7.21 12.95
CA ASN A 25 18.69 7.09 11.49
C ASN A 25 18.47 8.42 10.73
N LEU A 26 18.27 9.54 11.44
CA LEU A 26 18.05 10.87 10.84
C LEU A 26 19.29 11.77 10.87
N VAL A 27 20.41 11.29 11.43
CA VAL A 27 21.70 11.99 11.44
C VAL A 27 22.78 11.08 10.87
N GLN A 28 22.67 10.79 9.57
CA GLN A 28 23.81 10.42 8.73
C GLN A 28 23.71 11.25 7.44
N PRO A 29 24.72 12.07 7.10
CA PRO A 29 24.78 12.75 5.81
C PRO A 29 24.94 11.70 4.72
N SER A 30 24.00 11.67 3.79
CA SER A 30 24.14 10.89 2.57
C SER A 30 25.07 11.63 1.60
N GLU A 31 26.37 11.35 1.67
CA GLU A 31 27.25 11.50 0.51
C GLU A 31 26.97 10.31 -0.43
N LYS A 32 26.10 10.53 -1.41
CA LYS A 32 26.05 9.69 -2.62
C LYS A 32 26.90 10.37 -3.68
N GLN A 33 28.16 9.94 -3.77
CA GLN A 33 28.98 10.11 -4.95
C GLN A 33 28.41 9.23 -6.07
N GLN A 34 28.22 9.83 -7.24
CA GLN A 34 28.09 9.13 -8.51
C GLN A 34 29.45 8.46 -8.81
N GLN A 35 29.47 7.13 -8.89
CA GLN A 35 30.58 6.39 -9.48
C GLN A 35 30.33 6.24 -10.98
N THR A 36 31.02 7.05 -11.77
CA THR A 36 31.48 6.70 -13.11
C THR A 36 32.70 5.78 -12.96
N THR A 37 32.60 4.58 -13.50
CA THR A 37 33.68 3.59 -13.53
C THR A 37 34.61 3.87 -14.71
N GLU A 38 35.76 4.50 -14.45
CA GLU A 38 36.95 4.35 -15.29
C GLU A 38 37.87 3.33 -14.63
N LYS A 39 38.20 2.26 -15.37
CA LYS A 39 39.30 1.34 -15.04
C LYS A 39 40.63 2.01 -15.39
N PRO A 40 41.68 1.74 -14.62
CA PRO A 40 42.77 1.00 -15.25
C PRO A 40 43.30 -0.13 -14.38
N THR A 41 43.42 -1.29 -15.00
CA THR A 41 44.24 -2.43 -14.56
C THR A 41 45.72 -2.13 -14.85
N PRO A 42 46.64 -2.41 -13.92
CA PRO A 42 48.05 -2.63 -14.22
C PRO A 42 48.35 -4.14 -14.26
N GLU A 43 48.79 -4.64 -15.40
CA GLU A 43 49.55 -5.89 -15.47
C GLU A 43 51.04 -5.57 -15.53
N ILE A 44 51.76 -6.26 -14.65
CA ILE A 44 53.21 -6.24 -14.50
C ILE A 44 53.78 -7.23 -15.50
N GLU A 45 54.61 -6.77 -16.43
CA GLU A 45 55.65 -7.62 -17.02
C GLU A 45 57.01 -6.91 -16.97
N ASN A 46 57.90 -7.54 -16.20
CA ASN A 46 59.36 -7.39 -16.25
C ASN A 46 59.86 -7.56 -17.70
N PRO A 47 60.98 -6.94 -18.11
CA PRO A 47 62.25 -7.64 -17.85
C PRO A 47 63.50 -6.77 -17.68
N GLN A 48 64.42 -7.30 -16.85
CA GLN A 48 65.85 -7.13 -17.02
C GLN A 48 66.32 -7.75 -18.35
N LYS A 49 67.19 -7.04 -19.10
CA LYS A 49 68.38 -7.64 -19.73
C LYS A 49 69.37 -6.57 -20.18
N ALA A 50 70.61 -6.74 -19.70
CA ALA A 50 71.81 -6.04 -20.10
C ALA A 50 72.27 -6.45 -21.52
N ASN A 51 72.84 -5.52 -22.30
CA ASN A 51 74.26 -5.50 -22.70
C ASN A 51 74.54 -4.54 -23.88
N TYR A 52 75.64 -3.77 -23.72
CA TYR A 52 76.63 -3.30 -24.71
C TYR A 52 76.17 -2.81 -26.10
N TYR A 53 76.51 -1.56 -26.47
CA TYR A 53 77.78 -1.24 -27.14
C TYR A 53 77.97 0.28 -27.30
N GLU A 54 79.20 0.62 -27.64
CA GLU A 54 79.92 1.89 -27.63
C GLU A 54 79.40 2.99 -28.58
N ILE A 55 79.68 4.23 -28.14
CA ILE A 55 80.06 5.46 -28.87
C ILE A 55 80.02 5.36 -30.41
N PRO A 56 79.32 6.29 -31.08
CA PRO A 56 80.07 7.30 -31.84
C PRO A 56 79.65 8.75 -31.55
N GLU A 57 80.66 9.60 -31.67
CA GLU A 57 80.67 11.05 -31.66
C GLU A 57 79.58 11.71 -32.52
N GLY A 58 79.17 12.92 -32.13
CA GLY A 58 78.74 13.92 -33.10
C GLY A 58 77.54 14.78 -32.71
N GLN A 59 77.85 16.06 -32.41
CA GLN A 59 77.01 17.24 -32.64
C GLN A 59 75.89 17.53 -31.64
N PHE A 60 76.28 18.25 -30.57
CA PHE A 60 75.36 19.16 -29.89
C PHE A 60 75.34 20.51 -30.61
N SER A 61 74.15 20.88 -31.09
CA SER A 61 73.80 22.23 -31.51
C SER A 61 73.21 22.95 -30.30
N ALA A 62 73.83 24.04 -29.88
CA ALA A 62 73.23 25.00 -28.96
C ALA A 62 73.45 26.40 -29.54
N GLU A 63 72.42 26.93 -30.20
CA GLU A 63 72.14 28.37 -30.26
C GLU A 63 71.83 28.81 -28.82
N GLY A 64 72.22 29.96 -28.30
CA GLY A 64 72.88 31.15 -28.81
C GLY A 64 72.71 32.20 -27.71
N ILE A 65 73.73 33.01 -27.47
CA ILE A 65 73.71 34.41 -27.01
C ILE A 65 75.17 34.75 -26.68
N GLN A 66 75.75 35.56 -27.56
CA GLN A 66 77.13 36.02 -27.57
C GLN A 66 77.40 37.02 -26.43
N PRO A 67 78.64 37.04 -25.89
CA PRO A 67 79.30 38.29 -25.56
C PRO A 67 80.51 38.48 -26.48
N ASN A 68 80.40 39.54 -27.27
CA ASN A 68 81.43 40.09 -28.14
C ASN A 68 82.49 40.80 -27.27
N ILE A 69 83.73 40.31 -27.24
CA ILE A 69 84.92 41.10 -26.87
C ILE A 69 85.96 40.89 -27.97
N GLY A 70 85.79 41.64 -29.05
CA GLY A 70 86.87 41.95 -29.98
C GLY A 70 87.80 42.99 -29.35
N ALA A 71 89.00 42.57 -28.96
CA ALA A 71 90.12 43.49 -28.77
C ALA A 71 90.72 43.79 -30.15
N SER A 72 90.19 44.82 -30.81
CA SER A 72 90.83 45.43 -31.98
C SER A 72 91.54 46.70 -31.53
N THR A 73 92.86 46.63 -31.55
CA THR A 73 93.78 47.75 -31.39
C THR A 73 93.63 48.67 -32.60
N GLN A 74 92.79 49.70 -32.51
CA GLN A 74 92.80 50.82 -33.46
C GLN A 74 93.61 51.98 -32.88
N ASN A 75 94.80 52.14 -33.44
CA ASN A 75 95.58 53.37 -33.42
C ASN A 75 94.85 54.47 -34.20
N LYS A 76 94.60 55.63 -33.57
CA LYS A 76 94.49 56.93 -34.23
C LYS A 76 94.87 58.07 -33.28
N SER A 77 96.07 58.59 -33.53
CA SER A 77 96.49 60.00 -33.52
C SER A 77 96.06 60.92 -32.38
N ILE A 78 97.02 61.33 -31.56
CA ILE A 78 97.06 62.69 -30.98
C ILE A 78 98.48 63.23 -31.23
N ASP A 79 98.57 64.19 -32.15
CA ASP A 79 99.78 65.01 -32.32
C ASP A 79 99.73 66.21 -31.37
N ASN A 80 100.91 66.51 -30.83
CA ASN A 80 101.39 67.77 -30.25
C ASN A 80 100.93 68.17 -28.83
N LEU A 81 101.85 68.01 -27.87
CA LEU A 81 102.70 69.12 -27.37
C LEU A 81 103.86 68.56 -26.51
N PRO A 82 105.05 69.19 -26.52
CA PRO A 82 106.26 68.62 -25.92
C PRO A 82 106.40 69.02 -24.44
N VAL A 83 107.18 68.25 -23.67
CA VAL A 83 108.25 68.69 -22.74
C VAL A 83 108.60 67.58 -21.72
N GLN A 84 109.85 67.07 -21.85
CA GLN A 84 110.81 66.60 -20.82
C GLN A 84 110.48 65.44 -19.84
N ASN A 85 111.05 64.26 -20.15
CA ASN A 85 111.84 63.26 -19.36
C ASN A 85 111.65 62.97 -17.83
N PRO A 86 111.94 61.72 -17.39
CA PRO A 86 111.12 60.94 -16.45
C PRO A 86 111.83 60.42 -15.18
N GLU A 87 111.05 60.17 -14.11
CA GLU A 87 111.29 59.12 -13.11
C GLU A 87 109.92 58.48 -12.76
N VAL A 88 109.63 57.31 -13.33
CA VAL A 88 108.39 56.56 -13.08
C VAL A 88 108.62 55.61 -11.90
N ASN A 89 107.88 55.79 -10.81
CA ASN A 89 107.95 54.99 -9.58
C ASN A 89 107.34 53.59 -9.80
N VAL A 90 108.15 52.66 -10.33
CA VAL A 90 107.79 51.24 -10.60
C VAL A 90 107.21 50.53 -9.36
N THR A 91 107.65 50.93 -8.17
CA THR A 91 107.20 50.39 -6.89
C THR A 91 105.72 50.69 -6.61
N GLU A 92 105.22 51.88 -6.95
CA GLU A 92 103.81 52.22 -6.75
C GLU A 92 102.87 51.43 -7.67
N ILE A 93 103.30 51.18 -8.92
CA ILE A 93 102.54 50.36 -9.88
C ILE A 93 102.46 48.90 -9.39
N LEU A 94 103.56 48.36 -8.84
CA LEU A 94 103.58 47.02 -8.26
C LEU A 94 102.71 46.91 -7.00
N ILE A 95 102.71 47.93 -6.13
CA ILE A 95 101.83 47.98 -4.95
C ILE A 95 100.36 48.04 -5.37
N ALA A 96 100.02 48.86 -6.38
CA ALA A 96 98.66 48.94 -6.91
C ALA A 96 98.21 47.62 -7.56
N ASN A 97 99.08 46.95 -8.32
CA ASN A 97 98.80 45.64 -8.88
C ASN A 97 98.67 44.56 -7.80
N ASN A 98 99.50 44.58 -6.75
CA ASN A 98 99.39 43.66 -5.64
C ASN A 98 98.08 43.86 -4.87
N ALA A 99 97.70 45.11 -4.59
CA ALA A 99 96.42 45.42 -3.96
C ALA A 99 95.21 45.02 -4.82
N ASN A 100 95.30 45.18 -6.15
CA ASN A 100 94.26 44.72 -7.08
C ASN A 100 94.14 43.18 -7.10
N LEU A 101 95.27 42.47 -7.14
CA LEU A 101 95.28 41.00 -7.06
C LEU A 101 94.74 40.51 -5.72
N GLU A 102 95.09 41.14 -4.60
CA GLU A 102 94.53 40.84 -3.28
C GLU A 102 93.01 41.07 -3.24
N MET A 103 92.51 42.15 -3.88
CA MET A 103 91.08 42.41 -3.98
C MET A 103 90.36 41.37 -4.86
N GLN A 104 90.98 40.93 -5.96
CA GLN A 104 90.45 39.86 -6.80
C GLN A 104 90.42 38.52 -6.05
N ILE A 105 91.50 38.17 -5.34
CA ILE A 105 91.54 36.98 -4.49
C ILE A 105 90.44 37.04 -3.45
N LYS A 106 90.26 38.17 -2.76
CA LYS A 106 89.18 38.35 -1.78
C LYS A 106 87.80 38.14 -2.42
N ASN A 107 87.54 38.74 -3.58
CA ASN A 107 86.29 38.57 -4.32
C ASN A 107 86.06 37.10 -4.72
N PHE A 108 87.09 36.40 -5.21
CA PHE A 108 86.99 34.98 -5.52
C PHE A 108 86.77 34.12 -4.28
N THR A 109 87.40 34.43 -3.14
CA THR A 109 87.15 33.72 -1.87
C THR A 109 85.74 33.94 -1.34
N GLU A 110 85.20 35.16 -1.46
CA GLU A 110 83.81 35.46 -1.08
C GLU A 110 82.82 34.73 -2.00
N LYS A 111 83.08 34.68 -3.31
CA LYS A 111 82.28 33.90 -4.27
C LYS A 111 82.31 32.40 -3.99
N LEU A 112 83.48 31.85 -3.64
CA LEU A 112 83.61 30.44 -3.26
C LEU A 112 82.83 30.14 -1.98
N ALA A 113 82.96 30.97 -0.94
CA ALA A 113 82.20 30.81 0.30
C ALA A 113 80.68 30.91 0.07
N HIS A 114 80.24 31.82 -0.82
CA HIS A 114 78.83 31.92 -1.20
C HIS A 114 78.33 30.69 -1.97
N LEU A 115 79.13 30.14 -2.89
CA LEU A 115 78.81 28.90 -3.60
C LEU A 115 78.75 27.69 -2.66
N GLU A 116 79.67 27.59 -1.70
CA GLU A 116 79.65 26.55 -0.66
C GLU A 116 78.41 26.65 0.22
N TYR A 117 78.00 27.87 0.60
CA TYR A 117 76.76 28.11 1.34
C TYR A 117 75.52 27.68 0.54
N LEU A 118 75.42 28.08 -0.73
CA LEU A 118 74.32 27.69 -1.60
C LEU A 118 74.27 26.17 -1.80
N TYR A 119 75.42 25.52 -2.01
CA TYR A 119 75.50 24.06 -2.13
C TYR A 119 75.03 23.37 -0.85
N GLY A 120 75.46 23.84 0.32
CA GLY A 120 74.99 23.31 1.61
C GLY A 120 73.48 23.46 1.80
N SER A 121 72.93 24.62 1.41
CA SER A 121 71.48 24.87 1.43
C SER A 121 70.73 23.90 0.51
N GLU A 122 71.21 23.69 -0.71
CA GLU A 122 70.58 22.77 -1.68
C GLU A 122 70.63 21.32 -1.21
N VAL A 123 71.75 20.87 -0.63
CA VAL A 123 71.87 19.53 -0.02
C VAL A 123 70.90 19.37 1.15
N SER A 124 70.72 20.40 1.98
CA SER A 124 69.74 20.37 3.08
C SER A 124 68.29 20.30 2.57
N SER A 125 67.98 21.04 1.50
CA SER A 125 66.68 21.02 0.82
C SER A 125 66.41 19.64 0.21
N HIS A 126 67.40 19.07 -0.50
CA HIS A 126 67.32 17.73 -1.08
C HIS A 126 67.10 16.66 -0.01
N ASN A 127 67.83 16.71 1.11
CA ASN A 127 67.63 15.77 2.22
C ASN A 127 66.23 15.88 2.83
N THR A 128 65.70 17.10 2.96
CA THR A 128 64.33 17.34 3.45
C THR A 128 63.28 16.77 2.49
N SER A 129 63.47 16.98 1.18
CA SER A 129 62.63 16.39 0.13
C SER A 129 62.68 14.86 0.17
N LYS A 130 63.87 14.27 0.31
CA LYS A 130 64.05 12.81 0.43
C LYS A 130 63.32 12.22 1.64
N GLN A 131 63.40 12.87 2.80
CA GLN A 131 62.65 12.44 3.99
C GLN A 131 61.13 12.53 3.77
N ARG A 132 60.66 13.57 3.07
CA ARG A 132 59.24 13.69 2.70
C ARG A 132 58.79 12.57 1.76
N ILE A 133 59.62 12.19 0.79
CA ILE A 133 59.33 11.08 -0.12
C ILE A 133 59.22 9.77 0.66
N ILE A 134 60.15 9.46 1.56
CA ILE A 134 60.10 8.24 2.40
C ILE A 134 58.83 8.21 3.25
N ASN A 135 58.44 9.34 3.85
CA ASN A 135 57.21 9.42 4.63
C ASN A 135 55.98 9.15 3.75
N LEU A 136 55.91 9.75 2.56
CA LEU A 136 54.82 9.51 1.61
C LEU A 136 54.77 8.06 1.13
N GLU A 137 55.91 7.43 0.87
CA GLU A 137 56.00 6.02 0.52
C GLU A 137 55.47 5.12 1.66
N SER A 138 55.82 5.44 2.91
CA SER A 138 55.29 4.73 4.08
C SER A 138 53.78 4.91 4.25
N GLU A 139 53.27 6.14 4.07
CA GLU A 139 51.84 6.44 4.13
C GLU A 139 51.06 5.72 3.01
N LEU A 140 51.63 5.66 1.81
CA LEU A 140 51.05 4.90 0.69
C LEU A 140 51.03 3.39 0.98
N SER A 141 52.07 2.85 1.59
CA SER A 141 52.12 1.44 2.01
C SER A 141 51.07 1.14 3.10
N ASP A 142 50.96 1.99 4.11
CA ASP A 142 49.96 1.88 5.18
C ASP A 142 48.53 2.03 4.65
N LEU A 143 48.32 2.92 3.69
CA LEU A 143 47.04 3.12 3.03
C LEU A 143 46.68 1.89 2.19
N SER A 144 47.62 1.33 1.43
CA SER A 144 47.44 0.09 0.66
C SER A 144 47.06 -1.10 1.56
N SER A 145 47.74 -1.25 2.70
CA SER A 145 47.42 -2.29 3.69
C SER A 145 46.01 -2.13 4.27
N ARG A 146 45.59 -0.90 4.57
CA ARG A 146 44.24 -0.60 5.03
C ARG A 146 43.18 -0.89 3.97
N TYR A 147 43.43 -0.55 2.71
CA TYR A 147 42.53 -0.88 1.60
C TYR A 147 42.34 -2.40 1.45
N LEU A 148 43.43 -3.18 1.49
CA LEU A 148 43.37 -4.64 1.41
C LEU A 148 42.50 -5.24 2.54
N LYS A 149 42.63 -4.70 3.75
CA LYS A 149 41.83 -5.15 4.91
C LYS A 149 40.34 -4.83 4.73
N VAL A 150 40.01 -3.64 4.26
CA VAL A 150 38.62 -3.25 3.98
C VAL A 150 38.03 -4.12 2.87
N GLU A 151 38.81 -4.44 1.83
CA GLU A 151 38.39 -5.33 0.76
C GLU A 151 38.10 -6.75 1.30
N GLN A 152 38.96 -7.29 2.17
CA GLN A 152 38.73 -8.57 2.83
C GLN A 152 37.47 -8.56 3.71
N ASP A 153 37.26 -7.51 4.51
CA ASP A 153 36.06 -7.36 5.33
C ASP A 153 34.79 -7.27 4.46
N MET A 154 34.86 -6.55 3.33
CA MET A 154 33.75 -6.45 2.38
C MET A 154 33.43 -7.82 1.74
N GLN A 155 34.45 -8.58 1.36
CA GLN A 155 34.27 -9.94 0.85
C GLN A 155 33.65 -10.86 1.89
N GLN A 156 34.06 -10.77 3.16
CA GLN A 156 33.43 -11.54 4.24
C GLN A 156 31.97 -11.17 4.43
N LYS A 157 31.65 -9.86 4.43
CA LYS A 157 30.26 -9.39 4.54
C LYS A 157 29.39 -9.85 3.37
N ASN A 158 29.93 -9.87 2.15
CA ASN A 158 29.24 -10.41 0.99
C ASN A 158 28.97 -11.91 1.11
N ARG A 159 29.91 -12.70 1.67
CA ARG A 159 29.66 -14.12 1.96
C ARG A 159 28.54 -14.31 2.99
N GLU A 160 28.60 -13.58 4.11
CA GLU A 160 27.55 -13.62 5.14
C GLU A 160 26.18 -13.23 4.56
N PHE A 161 26.14 -12.21 3.69
CA PHE A 161 24.91 -11.79 3.01
C PHE A 161 24.34 -12.88 2.10
N ASN A 162 25.20 -13.53 1.31
CA ASN A 162 24.79 -14.63 0.45
C ASN A 162 24.25 -15.82 1.26
N ASP A 163 24.90 -16.17 2.38
CA ASP A 163 24.45 -17.23 3.27
C ASP A 163 23.07 -16.89 3.89
N LEU A 164 22.89 -15.65 4.34
CA LEU A 164 21.61 -15.13 4.83
C LEU A 164 20.53 -15.15 3.74
N GLN A 165 20.89 -14.84 2.50
CA GLN A 165 19.96 -14.87 1.36
C GLN A 165 19.52 -16.30 1.02
N VAL A 166 20.43 -17.26 1.04
CA VAL A 166 20.10 -18.69 0.87
C VAL A 166 19.18 -19.17 2.00
N LEU A 167 19.48 -18.79 3.25
CA LEU A 167 18.65 -19.13 4.39
C LEU A 167 17.26 -18.49 4.31
N TYR A 168 17.17 -17.23 3.90
CA TYR A 168 15.90 -16.54 3.68
C TYR A 168 15.06 -17.26 2.62
N ASN A 169 15.66 -17.63 1.49
CA ASN A 169 14.97 -18.34 0.41
C ASN A 169 14.45 -19.70 0.89
N SER A 170 15.25 -20.46 1.65
CA SER A 170 14.79 -21.75 2.19
C SER A 170 13.65 -21.60 3.21
N PHE A 171 13.64 -20.53 4.02
CA PHE A 171 12.51 -20.21 4.90
C PHE A 171 11.26 -19.83 4.11
N VAL A 172 11.40 -19.08 3.01
CA VAL A 172 10.27 -18.74 2.12
C VAL A 172 9.69 -20.00 1.50
N GLU A 173 10.52 -20.90 0.98
CA GLU A 173 10.08 -22.20 0.44
C GLU A 173 9.37 -23.04 1.50
N ALA A 174 9.92 -23.14 2.71
CA ALA A 174 9.30 -23.86 3.81
C ALA A 174 7.94 -23.25 4.22
N ASN A 175 7.82 -21.92 4.21
CA ASN A 175 6.58 -21.22 4.53
C ASN A 175 5.51 -21.42 3.44
N ASN A 176 5.91 -21.43 2.17
CA ASN A 176 5.02 -21.74 1.05
C ASN A 176 4.51 -23.18 1.16
N ASN A 177 5.39 -24.15 1.42
CA ASN A 177 5.01 -25.55 1.63
C ASN A 177 4.03 -25.71 2.80
N LEU A 178 4.26 -25.01 3.92
CA LEU A 178 3.36 -25.03 5.06
C LEU A 178 2.01 -24.39 4.72
N SER A 179 2.00 -23.30 3.96
CA SER A 179 0.78 -22.66 3.47
C SER A 179 -0.03 -23.61 2.58
N GLU A 180 0.62 -24.33 1.66
CA GLU A 180 -0.04 -25.33 0.82
C GLU A 180 -0.65 -26.47 1.66
N GLN A 181 0.07 -26.97 2.67
CA GLN A 181 -0.46 -27.98 3.60
C GLN A 181 -1.67 -27.46 4.40
N VAL A 182 -1.64 -26.20 4.83
CA VAL A 182 -2.76 -25.57 5.53
C VAL A 182 -3.98 -25.43 4.61
N GLU A 183 -3.81 -25.01 3.36
CA GLU A 183 -4.91 -24.92 2.41
C GLU A 183 -5.48 -26.29 2.05
N PHE A 184 -4.62 -27.30 1.88
CA PHE A 184 -5.06 -28.67 1.66
C PHE A 184 -5.89 -29.21 2.84
N THR A 185 -5.41 -29.02 4.08
CA THR A 185 -6.12 -29.48 5.28
C THR A 185 -7.43 -28.73 5.50
N LYS A 186 -7.49 -27.43 5.21
CA LYS A 186 -8.74 -26.66 5.19
C LYS A 186 -9.73 -27.23 4.17
N SER A 187 -9.30 -27.49 2.94
CA SER A 187 -10.17 -28.08 1.91
C SER A 187 -10.67 -29.46 2.29
N MET A 188 -9.86 -30.26 3.00
CA MET A 188 -10.29 -31.56 3.50
C MET A 188 -11.30 -31.42 4.64
N LEU A 189 -11.10 -30.45 5.53
CA LEU A 189 -12.01 -30.15 6.63
C LEU A 189 -13.36 -29.67 6.11
N THR A 190 -13.41 -28.74 5.14
CA THR A 190 -14.66 -28.26 4.55
C THR A 190 -15.42 -29.39 3.83
N ALA A 191 -14.71 -30.31 3.16
CA ALA A 191 -15.32 -31.51 2.59
C ALA A 191 -15.96 -32.39 3.68
N LYS A 192 -15.27 -32.63 4.80
CA LYS A 192 -15.82 -33.40 5.93
C LYS A 192 -16.95 -32.68 6.67
N GLU A 193 -16.91 -31.37 6.79
CA GLU A 193 -18.03 -30.57 7.31
C GLU A 193 -19.26 -30.72 6.41
N SER A 194 -19.08 -30.66 5.08
CA SER A 194 -20.18 -30.87 4.13
C SER A 194 -20.78 -32.28 4.25
N GLU A 195 -19.95 -33.32 4.38
CA GLU A 195 -20.40 -34.69 4.62
C GLU A 195 -21.18 -34.79 5.95
N ASN A 196 -20.68 -34.16 7.02
CA ASN A 196 -21.33 -34.16 8.32
C ASN A 196 -22.69 -33.44 8.29
N THR A 197 -22.78 -32.29 7.61
CA THR A 197 -24.06 -31.60 7.41
C THR A 197 -25.05 -32.45 6.60
N HIS A 198 -24.56 -33.21 5.61
CA HIS A 198 -25.38 -34.12 4.84
C HIS A 198 -25.91 -35.27 5.71
N LEU A 199 -25.05 -35.91 6.50
CA LEU A 199 -25.45 -36.96 7.45
C LEU A 199 -26.43 -36.44 8.50
N GLN A 200 -26.22 -35.23 9.02
CA GLN A 200 -27.15 -34.60 9.97
C GLN A 200 -28.52 -34.35 9.32
N SER A 201 -28.55 -33.91 8.07
CA SER A 201 -29.79 -33.75 7.30
C SER A 201 -30.50 -35.11 7.09
N GLN A 202 -29.75 -36.17 6.77
CA GLN A 202 -30.31 -37.53 6.69
C GLN A 202 -30.90 -38.00 8.03
N ILE A 203 -30.19 -37.79 9.15
CA ILE A 203 -30.67 -38.12 10.48
C ILE A 203 -31.97 -37.37 10.80
N ASN A 204 -32.03 -36.07 10.53
CA ASN A 204 -33.24 -35.27 10.72
C ASN A 204 -34.40 -35.79 9.86
N ASN A 205 -34.15 -36.21 8.62
CA ASN A 205 -35.17 -36.81 7.77
C ASN A 205 -35.69 -38.14 8.33
N TYR A 206 -34.80 -39.01 8.81
CA TYR A 206 -35.21 -40.26 9.47
C TYR A 206 -35.96 -40.01 10.77
N HIS A 207 -35.57 -38.99 11.55
CA HIS A 207 -36.28 -38.58 12.76
C HIS A 207 -37.70 -38.11 12.42
N ASN A 208 -37.85 -37.23 11.42
CA ASN A 208 -39.16 -36.77 10.95
C ASN A 208 -40.04 -37.93 10.43
N GLN A 209 -39.45 -38.91 9.73
CA GLN A 209 -40.16 -40.11 9.28
C GLN A 209 -40.61 -40.97 10.47
N LEU A 210 -39.75 -41.11 11.49
CA LEU A 210 -40.08 -41.84 12.71
C LEU A 210 -41.18 -41.14 13.50
N ASP A 211 -41.14 -39.82 13.64
CA ASP A 211 -42.19 -39.02 14.29
C ASP A 211 -43.51 -39.14 13.52
N SER A 212 -43.46 -39.10 12.18
CA SER A 212 -44.63 -39.31 11.33
C SER A 212 -45.21 -40.71 11.49
N ALA A 213 -44.36 -41.75 11.57
CA ALA A 213 -44.79 -43.12 11.80
C ALA A 213 -45.33 -43.32 13.22
N MET A 214 -44.72 -42.70 14.24
CA MET A 214 -45.23 -42.68 15.61
C MET A 214 -46.60 -42.01 15.69
N LEU A 215 -46.79 -40.88 15.02
CA LEU A 215 -48.08 -40.21 14.91
C LEU A 215 -49.11 -41.08 14.19
N GLN A 216 -48.74 -41.78 13.11
CA GLN A 216 -49.62 -42.74 12.44
C GLN A 216 -50.00 -43.90 13.37
N ILE A 217 -49.05 -44.45 14.12
CA ILE A 217 -49.31 -45.50 15.11
C ILE A 217 -50.21 -44.97 16.22
N GLN A 218 -49.98 -43.76 16.73
CA GLN A 218 -50.81 -43.13 17.76
C GLN A 218 -52.24 -42.86 17.23
N GLN A 219 -52.38 -42.43 15.98
CA GLN A 219 -53.67 -42.28 15.31
C GLN A 219 -54.38 -43.62 15.12
N LEU A 220 -53.68 -44.67 14.70
CA LEU A 220 -54.25 -46.03 14.58
C LEU A 220 -54.62 -46.62 15.95
N THR A 221 -53.84 -46.32 16.98
CA THR A 221 -54.08 -46.74 18.36
C THR A 221 -55.30 -46.00 18.93
N ASN A 222 -55.43 -44.70 18.67
CA ASN A 222 -56.58 -43.89 19.10
C ASN A 222 -57.84 -44.14 18.26
N ASN A 223 -57.71 -44.44 16.96
CA ASN A 223 -58.83 -44.74 16.05
C ASN A 223 -59.34 -46.18 16.17
N SER A 224 -58.64 -47.05 16.90
CA SER A 224 -59.13 -48.41 17.18
C SER A 224 -60.39 -48.44 18.06
N SER A 225 -60.77 -47.32 18.69
CA SER A 225 -61.97 -47.24 19.55
C SER A 225 -63.21 -46.62 18.90
N ILE A 226 -63.17 -46.14 17.65
CA ILE A 226 -64.35 -45.52 17.03
C ILE A 226 -64.41 -45.88 15.54
N MET A 227 -64.97 -47.05 15.24
CA MET A 227 -65.38 -47.43 13.89
C MET A 227 -66.90 -47.61 13.84
N GLN A 228 -67.60 -46.49 13.69
CA GLN A 228 -68.89 -46.43 13.00
C GLN A 228 -68.82 -45.27 11.98
N ALA A 229 -68.90 -45.62 10.70
CA ALA A 229 -69.05 -44.65 9.61
C ALA A 229 -70.46 -43.99 9.71
N PRO A 230 -70.71 -42.79 9.13
CA PRO A 230 -70.83 -42.70 7.67
C PRO A 230 -70.46 -41.35 7.00
N THR A 231 -69.88 -41.45 5.80
CA THR A 231 -70.16 -40.65 4.58
C THR A 231 -69.94 -39.14 4.47
N ASN A 232 -69.30 -38.43 5.43
CA ASN A 232 -68.91 -37.00 5.22
C ASN A 232 -67.41 -36.74 5.04
N ASN A 233 -66.53 -37.67 5.44
CA ASN A 233 -65.08 -37.46 5.40
C ASN A 233 -64.48 -37.42 3.99
N SER A 234 -65.17 -37.98 2.98
CA SER A 234 -64.64 -38.01 1.61
C SER A 234 -64.56 -36.62 0.98
N VAL A 235 -65.44 -35.68 1.35
CA VAL A 235 -65.43 -34.32 0.79
C VAL A 235 -64.28 -33.50 1.38
N GLU A 236 -64.03 -33.61 2.68
CA GLU A 236 -62.90 -32.95 3.35
C GLU A 236 -61.56 -33.54 2.90
N GLU A 237 -61.46 -34.85 2.70
CA GLU A 237 -60.27 -35.49 2.12
C GLU A 237 -60.02 -35.03 0.68
N ILE A 238 -61.07 -34.89 -0.14
CA ILE A 238 -60.95 -34.34 -1.51
C ILE A 238 -60.51 -32.88 -1.47
N GLU A 239 -60.97 -32.07 -0.52
CA GLU A 239 -60.57 -30.67 -0.38
C GLU A 239 -59.12 -30.53 0.09
N LEU A 240 -58.68 -31.38 1.03
CA LEU A 240 -57.28 -31.47 1.47
C LEU A 240 -56.36 -31.95 0.35
N LEU A 241 -56.77 -32.95 -0.43
CA LEU A 241 -56.03 -33.38 -1.62
C LEU A 241 -55.92 -32.26 -2.65
N LYS A 242 -56.99 -31.50 -2.89
CA LYS A 242 -56.96 -30.34 -3.81
C LYS A 242 -55.99 -29.27 -3.34
N LYS A 243 -55.97 -28.94 -2.04
CA LYS A 243 -55.00 -28.00 -1.46
C LYS A 243 -53.57 -28.52 -1.61
N LYS A 244 -53.35 -29.82 -1.41
CA LYS A 244 -52.04 -30.47 -1.58
C LYS A 244 -51.57 -30.50 -3.04
N ILE A 245 -52.48 -30.77 -3.97
CA ILE A 245 -52.21 -30.70 -5.42
C ILE A 245 -51.85 -29.27 -5.80
N SER A 246 -52.62 -28.26 -5.35
CA SER A 246 -52.32 -26.85 -5.62
C SER A 246 -50.96 -26.42 -5.04
N ALA A 247 -50.60 -26.88 -3.84
CA ALA A 247 -49.29 -26.61 -3.25
C ALA A 247 -48.14 -27.27 -4.04
N LEU A 248 -48.32 -28.51 -4.49
CA LEU A 248 -47.34 -29.21 -5.33
C LEU A 248 -47.22 -28.59 -6.72
N GLU A 249 -48.31 -28.11 -7.31
CA GLU A 249 -48.31 -27.35 -8.56
C GLU A 249 -47.53 -26.04 -8.40
N GLN A 250 -47.77 -25.28 -7.33
CA GLN A 250 -47.01 -24.07 -7.02
C GLN A 250 -45.51 -24.37 -6.82
N GLN A 251 -45.18 -25.43 -6.09
CA GLN A 251 -43.79 -25.85 -5.88
C GLN A 251 -43.12 -26.25 -7.20
N THR A 252 -43.84 -26.93 -8.10
CA THR A 252 -43.33 -27.32 -9.42
C THR A 252 -43.05 -26.10 -10.29
N VAL A 253 -43.91 -25.07 -10.23
CA VAL A 253 -43.70 -23.80 -10.95
C VAL A 253 -42.47 -23.07 -10.41
N VAL A 254 -42.25 -23.04 -9.10
CA VAL A 254 -41.05 -22.44 -8.49
C VAL A 254 -39.79 -23.19 -8.91
N LEU A 255 -39.78 -24.52 -8.83
CA LEU A 255 -38.65 -25.34 -9.27
C LEU A 255 -38.39 -25.21 -10.78
N GLN A 256 -39.42 -25.02 -11.59
CA GLN A 256 -39.27 -24.75 -13.02
C GLN A 256 -38.63 -23.38 -13.26
N LYS A 257 -39.05 -22.35 -12.52
CA LYS A 257 -38.43 -21.01 -12.59
C LYS A 257 -36.96 -21.04 -12.14
N GLU A 258 -36.63 -21.79 -11.10
CA GLU A 258 -35.24 -21.97 -10.65
C GLU A 258 -34.40 -22.70 -11.69
N ARG A 259 -34.93 -23.77 -12.30
CA ARG A 259 -34.28 -24.49 -13.39
C ARG A 259 -34.04 -23.57 -14.60
N ASP A 260 -35.02 -22.78 -15.00
CA ASP A 260 -34.91 -21.85 -16.12
C ASP A 260 -33.86 -20.75 -15.84
N ASN A 261 -33.81 -20.26 -14.58
CA ASN A 261 -32.78 -19.31 -14.15
C ASN A 261 -31.37 -19.92 -14.18
N LYS A 262 -31.21 -21.17 -13.70
CA LYS A 262 -29.94 -21.90 -13.78
C LYS A 262 -29.52 -22.18 -15.22
N ASN A 263 -30.46 -22.58 -16.08
CA ASN A 263 -30.20 -22.78 -17.51
C ASN A 263 -29.73 -21.48 -18.17
N SER A 264 -30.40 -20.36 -17.91
CA SER A 264 -29.97 -19.04 -18.42
C SER A 264 -28.55 -18.70 -17.95
N HIS A 265 -28.21 -18.98 -16.69
CA HIS A 265 -26.87 -18.74 -16.16
C HIS A 265 -25.82 -19.63 -16.85
N TYR A 266 -26.11 -20.92 -17.08
CA TYR A 266 -25.23 -21.81 -17.84
C TYR A 266 -25.08 -21.37 -19.30
N GLU A 267 -26.15 -20.91 -19.95
CA GLU A 267 -26.07 -20.36 -21.30
C GLU A 267 -25.16 -19.12 -21.35
N HIS A 268 -25.26 -18.21 -20.38
CA HIS A 268 -24.39 -17.05 -20.28
C HIS A 268 -22.93 -17.44 -20.05
N TYR A 269 -22.68 -18.38 -19.12
CA TYR A 269 -21.34 -18.88 -18.83
C TYR A 269 -20.70 -19.55 -20.05
N VAL A 270 -21.45 -20.38 -20.78
CA VAL A 270 -20.97 -21.02 -22.02
C VAL A 270 -20.68 -19.98 -23.10
N LYS A 271 -21.52 -18.94 -23.23
CA LYS A 271 -21.28 -17.83 -24.17
C LYS A 271 -20.00 -17.08 -23.83
N GLU A 272 -19.78 -16.75 -22.56
CA GLU A 272 -18.57 -16.06 -22.10
C GLU A 272 -17.32 -16.91 -22.33
N LEU A 273 -17.37 -18.21 -22.03
CA LEU A 273 -16.27 -19.15 -22.30
C LEU A 273 -15.99 -19.27 -23.80
N THR A 274 -17.03 -19.27 -24.63
CA THR A 274 -16.91 -19.31 -26.10
C THR A 274 -16.29 -18.01 -26.63
N GLU A 275 -16.62 -16.87 -26.03
CA GLU A 275 -16.05 -15.57 -26.38
C GLU A 275 -14.57 -15.47 -25.97
N GLN A 276 -14.21 -15.97 -24.79
CA GLN A 276 -12.81 -16.09 -24.36
C GLN A 276 -12.02 -17.01 -25.29
N LEU A 277 -12.58 -18.17 -25.66
CA LEU A 277 -11.95 -19.08 -26.62
C LEU A 277 -11.74 -18.40 -27.98
N LYS A 278 -12.73 -17.65 -28.47
CA LYS A 278 -12.61 -16.87 -29.71
C LYS A 278 -11.51 -15.82 -29.64
N ASN A 279 -11.38 -15.13 -28.51
CA ASN A 279 -10.32 -14.13 -28.30
C ASN A 279 -8.93 -14.76 -28.29
N GLU A 280 -8.76 -15.92 -27.65
CA GLU A 280 -7.50 -16.66 -27.67
C GLU A 280 -7.15 -17.20 -29.05
N VAL A 281 -8.15 -17.68 -29.81
CA VAL A 281 -7.95 -18.08 -31.22
C VAL A 281 -7.49 -16.91 -32.06
N ASN A 282 -8.12 -15.73 -31.94
CA ASN A 282 -7.71 -14.53 -32.68
C ASN A 282 -6.28 -14.09 -32.33
N LYS A 283 -5.89 -14.15 -31.05
CA LYS A 283 -4.51 -13.87 -30.63
C LYS A 283 -3.55 -14.87 -31.25
N ASN A 284 -3.88 -16.15 -31.24
CA ASN A 284 -3.04 -17.20 -31.83
C ASN A 284 -2.88 -17.02 -33.34
N GLU A 285 -3.94 -16.63 -34.06
CA GLU A 285 -3.85 -16.26 -35.48
C GLU A 285 -2.94 -15.04 -35.71
N SER A 286 -3.03 -14.01 -34.87
CA SER A 286 -2.12 -12.85 -34.96
C SER A 286 -0.66 -13.25 -34.72
N HIS A 287 -0.41 -14.15 -33.76
CA HIS A 287 0.93 -14.69 -33.52
C HIS A 287 1.44 -15.50 -34.71
N LEU A 288 0.60 -16.34 -35.32
CA LEU A 288 0.96 -17.06 -36.54
C LEU A 288 1.32 -16.11 -37.69
N GLN A 289 0.57 -15.02 -37.87
CA GLN A 289 0.90 -13.99 -38.86
C GLN A 289 2.24 -13.31 -38.54
N THR A 290 2.53 -13.00 -37.28
CA THR A 290 3.84 -12.43 -36.90
C THR A 290 4.99 -13.40 -37.16
N ILE A 291 4.81 -14.69 -36.87
CA ILE A 291 5.80 -15.74 -37.16
C ILE A 291 6.03 -15.83 -38.67
N GLN A 292 4.97 -15.83 -39.47
CA GLN A 292 5.10 -15.87 -40.93
C GLN A 292 5.82 -14.63 -41.48
N ASN A 293 5.56 -13.44 -40.94
CA ASN A 293 6.27 -12.22 -41.32
C ASN A 293 7.76 -12.28 -40.96
N LEU A 294 8.10 -12.81 -39.78
CA LEU A 294 9.49 -13.01 -39.36
C LEU A 294 10.18 -14.04 -40.24
N TYR A 295 9.52 -15.15 -40.56
CA TYR A 295 10.03 -16.17 -41.48
C TYR A 295 10.31 -15.60 -42.88
N ASN A 296 9.39 -14.79 -43.41
CA ASN A 296 9.60 -14.12 -44.70
C ASN A 296 10.77 -13.12 -44.66
N ARG A 297 10.92 -12.38 -43.55
CA ARG A 297 12.06 -11.47 -43.34
C ARG A 297 13.37 -12.23 -43.28
N GLU A 298 13.42 -13.34 -42.54
CA GLU A 298 14.60 -14.19 -42.44
C GLU A 298 15.00 -14.74 -43.80
N ASN A 299 14.04 -15.28 -44.57
CA ASN A 299 14.31 -15.75 -45.93
C ASN A 299 14.86 -14.66 -46.84
N SER A 300 14.32 -13.43 -46.75
CA SER A 300 14.85 -12.30 -47.53
C SER A 300 16.29 -11.94 -47.15
N LEU A 301 16.63 -12.02 -45.86
CA LEU A 301 18.01 -11.80 -45.40
C LEU A 301 18.95 -12.93 -45.86
N ILE A 302 18.49 -14.18 -45.81
CA ILE A 302 19.25 -15.32 -46.33
C ILE A 302 19.52 -15.15 -47.83
N GLU A 303 18.52 -14.73 -48.61
CA GLU A 303 18.66 -14.45 -50.04
C GLU A 303 19.71 -13.34 -50.28
N GLN A 304 19.64 -12.24 -49.53
CA GLN A 304 20.63 -11.15 -49.61
C GLN A 304 22.06 -11.61 -49.26
N ILE A 305 22.21 -12.47 -48.24
CA ILE A 305 23.50 -13.04 -47.87
C ILE A 305 24.02 -13.93 -49.00
N SER A 306 23.18 -14.79 -49.58
CA SER A 306 23.56 -15.67 -50.68
C SER A 306 24.02 -14.88 -51.92
N ASP A 307 23.34 -13.77 -52.24
CA ASP A 307 23.74 -12.86 -53.32
C ASP A 307 25.10 -12.21 -53.05
N MET A 308 25.36 -11.84 -51.80
CA MET A 308 26.63 -11.25 -51.39
C MET A 308 27.77 -12.29 -51.44
N GLU A 309 27.52 -13.52 -51.01
CA GLU A 309 28.46 -14.64 -51.11
C GLU A 309 28.84 -14.96 -52.57
N ILE A 310 27.86 -14.98 -53.48
CA ILE A 310 28.08 -15.17 -54.92
C ILE A 310 28.97 -14.05 -55.47
N ARG A 311 28.72 -12.79 -55.08
CA ARG A 311 29.57 -11.65 -55.49
C ARG A 311 31.00 -11.83 -55.00
N LEU A 312 31.20 -12.20 -53.74
CA LEU A 312 32.54 -12.40 -53.16
C LEU A 312 33.31 -13.54 -53.86
N GLN A 313 32.67 -14.66 -54.14
CA GLN A 313 33.29 -15.76 -54.89
C GLN A 313 33.68 -15.34 -56.31
N ASN A 314 32.86 -14.53 -56.98
CA ASN A 314 33.18 -14.01 -58.31
C ASN A 314 34.38 -13.04 -58.28
N TYR A 315 34.53 -12.24 -57.21
CA TYR A 315 35.72 -11.42 -57.01
C TYR A 315 36.98 -12.26 -56.78
N GLN A 316 36.91 -13.31 -55.96
CA GLN A 316 38.04 -14.22 -55.73
C GLN A 316 38.50 -14.92 -57.02
N LYS A 317 37.56 -15.44 -57.83
CA LYS A 317 37.88 -16.05 -59.14
C LYS A 317 38.52 -15.07 -60.12
N ARG A 318 38.25 -13.77 -60.03
CA ARG A 318 38.93 -12.76 -60.87
C ARG A 318 40.38 -12.57 -60.46
N ILE A 319 40.67 -12.56 -59.16
CA ILE A 319 42.02 -12.43 -58.61
C ILE A 319 42.89 -13.64 -59.02
N GLU A 320 42.36 -14.86 -58.94
CA GLU A 320 43.09 -16.06 -59.36
C GLU A 320 43.44 -16.06 -60.86
N ASN A 321 42.60 -15.46 -61.71
CA ASN A 321 42.84 -15.34 -63.15
C ASN A 321 43.90 -14.29 -63.54
N GLU A 322 44.20 -13.31 -62.67
CA GLU A 322 45.22 -12.28 -62.93
C GLU A 322 46.65 -12.73 -62.56
N VAL A 323 46.80 -13.66 -61.62
CA VAL A 323 48.11 -14.11 -61.11
C VAL A 323 48.89 -14.99 -62.12
N ILE A 324 48.20 -15.64 -63.07
CA ILE A 324 48.82 -16.61 -64.01
C ILE A 324 49.62 -15.93 -65.16
N LYS A 325 49.58 -14.60 -65.31
CA LYS A 325 50.15 -13.89 -66.49
C LYS A 325 51.58 -13.34 -66.35
N VAL A 326 52.27 -13.52 -65.23
CA VAL A 326 53.52 -12.75 -64.93
C VAL A 326 54.80 -13.60 -64.86
N GLU A 327 54.78 -14.86 -65.27
CA GLU A 327 56.00 -15.67 -65.39
C GLU A 327 56.63 -15.50 -66.78
N HIS A 328 57.50 -14.50 -66.97
CA HIS A 328 58.72 -14.61 -67.80
C HIS A 328 59.54 -13.31 -67.86
N VAL A 329 60.86 -13.50 -67.82
CA VAL A 329 62.00 -12.66 -68.27
C VAL A 329 62.89 -12.07 -67.18
N ASP A 330 64.15 -12.49 -67.29
CA ASP A 330 65.35 -12.21 -66.52
C ASP A 330 65.68 -10.74 -66.27
N ASN A 331 65.92 -10.41 -65.00
CA ASN A 331 66.86 -9.39 -64.55
C ASN A 331 67.30 -9.71 -63.10
N SER A 332 67.82 -10.91 -62.85
CA SER A 332 67.96 -11.51 -61.51
C SER A 332 68.77 -10.73 -60.46
N GLN A 333 69.44 -9.63 -60.78
CA GLN A 333 70.18 -8.83 -59.79
C GLN A 333 69.58 -7.44 -59.58
N GLU A 334 69.34 -6.66 -60.65
CA GLU A 334 68.61 -5.38 -60.52
C GLU A 334 67.15 -5.59 -60.12
N LEU A 335 66.53 -6.67 -60.59
CA LEU A 335 65.18 -7.02 -60.19
C LEU A 335 65.18 -7.55 -58.77
N GLN A 336 66.26 -8.17 -58.28
CA GLN A 336 66.39 -8.57 -56.88
C GLN A 336 66.58 -7.37 -55.95
N ASP A 337 67.37 -6.37 -56.37
CA ASP A 337 67.54 -5.13 -55.61
C ASP A 337 66.28 -4.28 -55.64
N LYS A 338 65.64 -4.13 -56.81
CA LYS A 338 64.31 -3.50 -56.92
C LYS A 338 63.25 -4.32 -56.19
N TYR A 339 63.33 -5.65 -56.15
CA TYR A 339 62.43 -6.52 -55.39
C TYR A 339 62.66 -6.36 -53.89
N ASN A 340 63.90 -6.21 -53.44
CA ASN A 340 64.23 -5.95 -52.04
C ASN A 340 63.78 -4.54 -51.62
N ASP A 341 63.96 -3.53 -52.47
CA ASP A 341 63.46 -2.17 -52.25
C ASP A 341 61.93 -2.12 -52.27
N ILE A 342 61.28 -2.78 -53.23
CA ILE A 342 59.82 -2.91 -53.29
C ILE A 342 59.32 -3.72 -52.08
N LYS A 343 60.03 -4.76 -51.64
CA LYS A 343 59.69 -5.54 -50.46
C LYS A 343 59.82 -4.73 -49.18
N LYS A 344 60.84 -3.87 -49.09
CA LYS A 344 61.03 -2.93 -47.98
C LYS A 344 59.95 -1.85 -47.99
N GLN A 345 59.63 -1.29 -49.15
CA GLN A 345 58.50 -0.36 -49.31
C GLN A 345 57.15 -1.05 -49.05
N LEU A 346 57.00 -2.33 -49.38
CA LEU A 346 55.81 -3.13 -49.11
C LEU A 346 55.66 -3.44 -47.62
N GLU A 347 56.76 -3.68 -46.90
CA GLU A 347 56.72 -3.78 -45.44
C GLU A 347 56.49 -2.42 -44.76
N ASP A 348 57.10 -1.33 -45.25
CA ASP A 348 56.84 0.01 -44.73
C ASP A 348 55.38 0.44 -44.99
N THR A 349 54.80 0.07 -46.13
CA THR A 349 53.38 0.34 -46.44
C THR A 349 52.44 -0.58 -45.69
N LYS A 350 52.79 -1.85 -45.45
CA LYS A 350 52.05 -2.72 -44.53
C LYS A 350 52.08 -2.19 -43.11
N LEU A 351 53.21 -1.69 -42.64
CA LEU A 351 53.34 -1.12 -41.30
C LEU A 351 52.52 0.18 -41.17
N LYS A 352 52.52 1.02 -42.22
CA LYS A 352 51.60 2.17 -42.32
C LYS A 352 50.13 1.77 -42.40
N LEU A 353 49.79 0.71 -43.16
CA LEU A 353 48.42 0.19 -43.24
C LEU A 353 47.96 -0.42 -41.93
N SER A 354 48.85 -1.13 -41.22
CA SER A 354 48.59 -1.68 -39.89
C SER A 354 48.33 -0.55 -38.88
N ASN A 355 49.17 0.49 -38.89
CA ASN A 355 48.98 1.65 -38.03
C ASN A 355 47.69 2.41 -38.38
N LEU A 356 47.39 2.59 -39.68
CA LEU A 356 46.16 3.24 -40.12
C LEU A 356 44.91 2.39 -39.82
N GLN A 357 45.03 1.07 -39.85
CA GLN A 357 43.97 0.14 -39.45
C GLN A 357 43.76 0.16 -37.93
N GLU A 358 44.82 0.33 -37.15
CA GLU A 358 44.75 0.52 -35.70
C GLU A 358 44.14 1.89 -35.34
N GLU A 359 44.49 2.96 -36.07
CA GLU A 359 43.85 4.28 -35.95
C GLU A 359 42.38 4.25 -36.38
N TYR A 360 42.05 3.54 -37.46
CA TYR A 360 40.67 3.35 -37.91
C TYR A 360 39.86 2.52 -36.91
N ALA A 361 40.45 1.49 -36.29
CA ALA A 361 39.82 0.72 -35.22
C ALA A 361 39.55 1.61 -33.99
N LYS A 362 40.51 2.43 -33.57
CA LYS A 362 40.33 3.44 -32.50
C LYS A 362 39.27 4.47 -32.87
N SER A 363 39.21 4.90 -34.13
CA SER A 363 38.15 5.79 -34.63
C SER A 363 36.77 5.11 -34.63
N ILE A 364 36.67 3.82 -34.92
CA ILE A 364 35.42 3.07 -34.82
C ILE A 364 35.00 2.93 -33.36
N GLU A 365 35.94 2.61 -32.46
CA GLU A 365 35.68 2.47 -31.03
C GLU A 365 35.17 3.79 -30.43
N THR A 366 35.81 4.92 -30.76
CA THR A 366 35.34 6.26 -30.36
C THR A 366 34.00 6.63 -30.98
N ILE A 367 33.71 6.26 -32.25
CA ILE A 367 32.38 6.45 -32.86
C ILE A 367 31.33 5.57 -32.18
N GLN A 368 31.68 4.33 -31.80
CA GLN A 368 30.81 3.43 -31.07
C GLN A 368 30.51 3.98 -29.67
N GLU A 369 31.50 4.48 -28.95
CA GLU A 369 31.34 5.15 -27.65
C GLU A 369 30.48 6.43 -27.76
N LEU A 370 30.70 7.26 -28.79
CA LEU A 370 29.88 8.44 -29.05
C LEU A 370 28.44 8.07 -29.44
N SER A 371 28.25 6.98 -30.19
CA SER A 371 26.92 6.48 -30.56
C SER A 371 26.16 5.87 -29.38
N ALA A 372 26.84 5.09 -28.53
CA ALA A 372 26.30 4.57 -27.28
C ALA A 372 25.95 5.70 -26.30
N SER A 373 26.81 6.72 -26.20
CA SER A 373 26.53 7.92 -25.41
C SER A 373 25.34 8.72 -25.95
N LYS A 374 25.12 8.73 -27.27
CA LYS A 374 23.99 9.40 -27.92
C LYS A 374 22.68 8.60 -27.84
N GLU A 375 22.74 7.26 -27.86
CA GLU A 375 21.59 6.39 -27.58
C GLU A 375 21.12 6.54 -26.12
N VAL A 376 22.04 6.57 -25.15
CA VAL A 376 21.70 6.76 -23.72
C VAL A 376 21.04 8.13 -23.46
N VAL A 377 21.40 9.17 -24.22
CA VAL A 377 20.78 10.50 -24.11
C VAL A 377 19.38 10.53 -24.76
N CYS A 378 19.17 9.86 -25.90
CA CYS A 378 17.85 9.78 -26.53
C CYS A 378 16.88 8.84 -25.80
N ASP A 379 17.38 7.80 -25.14
CA ASP A 379 16.57 6.89 -24.32
C ASP A 379 16.06 7.57 -23.06
N HIS A 380 16.78 8.53 -22.48
CA HIS A 380 16.27 9.26 -21.32
C HIS A 380 15.00 10.07 -21.62
N ASP A 381 14.91 10.69 -22.81
CA ASP A 381 13.71 11.41 -23.23
C ASP A 381 12.57 10.46 -23.62
N ASN A 382 12.86 9.36 -24.32
CA ASN A 382 11.84 8.36 -24.69
C ASN A 382 11.33 7.54 -23.50
N ILE A 383 12.19 7.23 -22.51
CA ILE A 383 11.81 6.59 -21.26
C ILE A 383 11.02 7.55 -20.39
N SER A 384 11.38 8.84 -20.35
CA SER A 384 10.61 9.86 -19.61
C SER A 384 9.22 10.06 -20.21
N ILE A 385 9.11 10.16 -21.54
CA ILE A 385 7.82 10.29 -22.24
C ILE A 385 6.98 9.01 -22.13
N SER A 386 7.59 7.83 -22.28
CA SER A 386 6.86 6.55 -22.12
C SER A 386 6.38 6.32 -20.70
N LYS A 387 7.21 6.68 -19.70
CA LYS A 387 6.83 6.60 -18.28
C LYS A 387 5.73 7.61 -17.95
N LEU A 388 5.81 8.83 -18.45
CA LEU A 388 4.78 9.85 -18.29
C LEU A 388 3.46 9.45 -18.97
N ASN A 389 3.52 8.83 -20.16
CA ASN A 389 2.33 8.28 -20.82
C ASN A 389 1.75 7.08 -20.06
N ALA A 390 2.58 6.23 -19.47
CA ALA A 390 2.14 5.12 -18.62
C ALA A 390 1.49 5.63 -17.32
N ASP A 391 2.07 6.66 -16.70
CA ASP A 391 1.53 7.32 -15.50
C ASP A 391 0.20 8.01 -15.81
N ILE A 392 0.07 8.72 -16.95
CA ILE A 392 -1.20 9.33 -17.39
C ILE A 392 -2.26 8.26 -17.68
N ALA A 393 -1.89 7.15 -18.33
CA ALA A 393 -2.81 6.06 -18.61
C ALA A 393 -3.27 5.37 -17.32
N SER A 394 -2.35 5.17 -16.38
CA SER A 394 -2.63 4.63 -15.04
C SER A 394 -3.55 5.56 -14.24
N ASP A 395 -3.25 6.87 -14.20
CA ASP A 395 -4.05 7.87 -13.51
C ASP A 395 -5.44 8.02 -14.13
N LYS A 396 -5.56 7.94 -15.45
CA LYS A 396 -6.85 7.90 -16.15
C LYS A 396 -7.65 6.67 -15.76
N LEU A 397 -7.01 5.50 -15.66
CA LEU A 397 -7.65 4.25 -15.24
C LEU A 397 -8.07 4.31 -13.75
N ALA A 398 -7.22 4.89 -12.90
CA ALA A 398 -7.50 5.11 -11.48
C ALA A 398 -8.65 6.11 -11.28
N ALA A 399 -8.66 7.21 -12.02
CA ALA A 399 -9.75 8.18 -12.04
C ALA A 399 -11.04 7.54 -12.56
N GLN A 400 -10.98 6.76 -13.64
CA GLN A 400 -12.14 6.04 -14.16
C GLN A 400 -12.70 5.06 -13.12
N ARG A 401 -11.85 4.25 -12.47
CA ARG A 401 -12.26 3.36 -11.37
C ARG A 401 -12.85 4.11 -10.18
N ALA A 402 -12.27 5.24 -9.79
CA ALA A 402 -12.80 6.08 -8.72
C ALA A 402 -14.16 6.69 -9.09
N THR A 403 -14.35 7.14 -10.33
CA THR A 403 -15.65 7.64 -10.81
C THR A 403 -16.70 6.55 -10.90
N GLU A 404 -16.33 5.33 -11.31
CA GLU A 404 -17.21 4.16 -11.34
C GLU A 404 -17.63 3.77 -9.91
N GLN A 405 -16.69 3.76 -8.96
CA GLN A 405 -16.98 3.51 -7.55
C GLN A 405 -17.88 4.59 -6.96
N ASN A 406 -17.63 5.87 -7.23
CA ASN A 406 -18.50 6.98 -6.79
C ASN A 406 -19.89 6.90 -7.42
N ARG A 407 -20.00 6.46 -8.67
CA ARG A 407 -21.28 6.21 -9.34
C ARG A 407 -22.04 5.08 -8.63
N LYS A 408 -21.35 4.00 -8.29
CA LYS A 408 -21.93 2.86 -7.57
C LYS A 408 -22.35 3.24 -6.14
N LEU A 409 -21.49 3.95 -5.40
CA LEU A 409 -21.81 4.46 -4.07
C LEU A 409 -23.02 5.39 -4.09
N LYS A 410 -23.12 6.29 -5.08
CA LYS A 410 -24.33 7.11 -5.25
C LYS A 410 -25.58 6.27 -5.49
N GLN A 411 -25.49 5.24 -6.33
CA GLN A 411 -26.60 4.34 -6.59
C GLN A 411 -26.99 3.54 -5.33
N ASP A 412 -26.01 3.07 -4.56
CA ASP A 412 -26.24 2.36 -3.32
C ASP A 412 -26.87 3.27 -2.25
N VAL A 413 -26.42 4.54 -2.15
CA VAL A 413 -27.03 5.55 -1.27
C VAL A 413 -28.47 5.84 -1.70
N GLU A 414 -28.74 6.02 -2.99
CA GLU A 414 -30.09 6.26 -3.51
C GLU A 414 -31.02 5.05 -3.25
N ASN A 415 -30.51 3.83 -3.40
CA ASN A 415 -31.25 2.62 -3.04
C ASN A 415 -31.54 2.54 -1.53
N LEU A 416 -30.57 2.88 -0.69
CA LEU A 416 -30.77 2.95 0.76
C LEU A 416 -31.79 4.02 1.14
N GLU A 417 -31.74 5.20 0.53
CA GLU A 417 -32.74 6.26 0.71
C GLU A 417 -34.14 5.76 0.33
N GLN A 418 -34.29 5.07 -0.80
CA GLN A 418 -35.56 4.47 -1.21
C GLN A 418 -36.06 3.42 -0.20
N VAL A 419 -35.17 2.55 0.29
CA VAL A 419 -35.51 1.56 1.32
C VAL A 419 -35.93 2.23 2.63
N VAL A 420 -35.24 3.29 3.06
CA VAL A 420 -35.60 4.05 4.27
C VAL A 420 -36.95 4.73 4.10
N VAL A 421 -37.24 5.34 2.95
CA VAL A 421 -38.56 5.93 2.67
C VAL A 421 -39.64 4.85 2.70
N LYS A 422 -39.37 3.66 2.13
CA LYS A 422 -40.31 2.54 2.16
C LYS A 422 -40.55 2.03 3.58
N ILE A 423 -39.50 1.83 4.38
CA ILE A 423 -39.61 1.44 5.79
C ILE A 423 -40.36 2.49 6.60
N ASN A 424 -40.12 3.78 6.36
CA ASN A 424 -40.84 4.85 7.04
C ASN A 424 -42.33 4.85 6.67
N LYS A 425 -42.66 4.60 5.40
CA LYS A 425 -44.03 4.43 4.93
C LYS A 425 -44.70 3.21 5.58
N ASP A 426 -44.03 2.06 5.59
CA ASP A 426 -44.54 0.83 6.19
C ASP A 426 -44.70 0.99 7.72
N LYS A 427 -43.75 1.68 8.38
CA LYS A 427 -43.82 2.04 9.80
C LYS A 427 -45.00 2.96 10.08
N LEU A 428 -45.25 3.96 9.23
CA LEU A 428 -46.41 4.84 9.36
C LEU A 428 -47.70 4.04 9.23
N GLU A 429 -47.82 3.19 8.21
CA GLU A 429 -49.01 2.35 7.98
C GLU A 429 -49.25 1.36 9.14
N LEU A 430 -48.20 0.73 9.66
CA LEU A 430 -48.28 -0.13 10.85
C LEU A 430 -48.67 0.65 12.10
N THR A 431 -48.17 1.88 12.25
CA THR A 431 -48.52 2.75 13.38
C THR A 431 -49.99 3.19 13.29
N GLU A 432 -50.47 3.54 12.10
CA GLU A 432 -51.87 3.87 11.85
C GLU A 432 -52.78 2.66 12.15
N LYS A 433 -52.45 1.48 11.63
CA LYS A 433 -53.18 0.23 11.96
C LYS A 433 -53.17 -0.04 13.47
N LEU A 434 -52.03 0.13 14.14
CA LEU A 434 -51.94 -0.05 15.59
C LEU A 434 -52.81 0.96 16.34
N THR A 435 -52.85 2.23 15.93
CA THR A 435 -53.72 3.24 16.54
C THR A 435 -55.20 2.94 16.30
N HIS A 436 -55.55 2.45 15.11
CA HIS A 436 -56.90 2.03 14.77
C HIS A 436 -57.34 0.83 15.63
N GLU A 437 -56.52 -0.22 15.75
CA GLU A 437 -56.80 -1.36 16.62
C GLU A 437 -56.90 -0.96 18.09
N LYS A 438 -56.04 -0.04 18.57
CA LYS A 438 -56.16 0.51 19.93
C LYS A 438 -57.47 1.26 20.14
N GLN A 439 -57.95 2.00 19.15
CA GLN A 439 -59.23 2.70 19.21
C GLN A 439 -60.39 1.71 19.23
N LEU A 440 -60.37 0.70 18.35
CA LEU A 440 -61.36 -0.37 18.31
C LEU A 440 -61.40 -1.14 19.64
N ASN A 441 -60.25 -1.43 20.23
CA ASN A 441 -60.18 -2.11 21.53
C ASN A 441 -60.78 -1.24 22.65
N LYS A 442 -60.55 0.07 22.65
CA LYS A 442 -61.23 0.99 23.59
C LYS A 442 -62.75 0.95 23.41
N ASP A 443 -63.24 0.96 22.17
CA ASP A 443 -64.67 0.91 21.88
C ASP A 443 -65.30 -0.43 22.33
N ILE A 444 -64.58 -1.55 22.16
CA ILE A 444 -65.00 -2.86 22.66
C ILE A 444 -65.04 -2.88 24.19
N VAL A 445 -64.01 -2.34 24.85
CA VAL A 445 -63.97 -2.24 26.33
C VAL A 445 -65.13 -1.39 26.85
N LEU A 446 -65.46 -0.27 26.19
CA LEU A 446 -66.61 0.55 26.55
C LEU A 446 -67.94 -0.20 26.38
N LYS A 447 -68.12 -0.94 25.26
CA LYS A 447 -69.31 -1.79 25.05
C LYS A 447 -69.41 -2.92 26.08
N LEU A 448 -68.29 -3.55 26.45
CA LEU A 448 -68.27 -4.57 27.49
C LEU A 448 -68.69 -3.98 28.85
N ALA A 449 -68.19 -2.80 29.20
CA ALA A 449 -68.59 -2.10 30.43
C ALA A 449 -70.09 -1.77 30.44
N GLU A 450 -70.66 -1.33 29.31
CA GLU A 450 -72.10 -1.06 29.17
C GLU A 450 -72.95 -2.34 29.33
N VAL A 451 -72.54 -3.45 28.71
CA VAL A 451 -73.22 -4.75 28.85
C VAL A 451 -73.14 -5.26 30.29
N GLU A 452 -71.99 -5.13 30.95
CA GLU A 452 -71.84 -5.49 32.37
C GLU A 452 -72.76 -4.65 33.27
N GLU A 453 -72.90 -3.36 33.00
CA GLU A 453 -73.80 -2.48 33.76
C GLU A 453 -75.27 -2.88 33.53
N ASN A 454 -75.66 -3.15 32.28
CA ASN A 454 -76.99 -3.65 31.95
C ASN A 454 -77.30 -4.99 32.62
N ALA A 455 -76.33 -5.92 32.67
CA ALA A 455 -76.48 -7.19 33.36
C ALA A 455 -76.61 -7.01 34.89
N LYS A 456 -75.84 -6.10 35.49
CA LYS A 456 -75.97 -5.73 36.91
C LYS A 456 -77.34 -5.13 37.19
N ASN A 457 -77.84 -4.25 36.33
CA ASN A 457 -79.16 -3.65 36.45
C ASN A 457 -80.29 -4.68 36.31
N MET A 458 -80.19 -5.61 35.36
CA MET A 458 -81.15 -6.71 35.22
C MET A 458 -81.15 -7.63 36.43
N THR A 459 -79.98 -7.93 36.99
CA THR A 459 -79.84 -8.74 38.20
C THR A 459 -80.44 -8.05 39.42
N LYS A 460 -80.27 -6.73 39.57
CA LYS A 460 -80.95 -5.94 40.61
C LYS A 460 -82.47 -6.01 40.45
N LEU A 461 -82.98 -5.89 39.22
CA LEU A 461 -84.42 -5.97 38.93
C LEU A 461 -84.98 -7.37 39.23
N LEU A 462 -84.27 -8.43 38.84
CA LEU A 462 -84.61 -9.81 39.18
C LEU A 462 -84.68 -10.02 40.69
N LYS A 463 -83.64 -9.62 41.45
CA LYS A 463 -83.65 -9.69 42.92
C LYS A 463 -84.82 -8.94 43.55
N ALA A 464 -85.20 -7.79 43.00
CA ALA A 464 -86.37 -7.04 43.45
C ALA A 464 -87.68 -7.79 43.15
N LYS A 465 -87.81 -8.41 41.97
CA LYS A 465 -88.96 -9.24 41.61
C LYS A 465 -89.05 -10.52 42.44
N ASP A 466 -87.93 -11.18 42.72
CA ASP A 466 -87.88 -12.36 43.60
C ASP A 466 -88.30 -11.99 45.02
N SER A 467 -87.89 -10.82 45.52
CA SER A 467 -88.31 -10.33 46.84
C SER A 467 -89.84 -10.10 46.91
N GLU A 468 -90.43 -9.53 45.85
CA GLU A 468 -91.89 -9.38 45.75
C GLU A 468 -92.60 -10.72 45.56
N MET A 469 -92.03 -11.66 44.81
CA MET A 469 -92.55 -13.03 44.68
C MET A 469 -92.59 -13.74 46.03
N ILE A 470 -91.49 -13.68 46.80
CA ILE A 470 -91.41 -14.24 48.16
C ILE A 470 -92.46 -13.58 49.06
N ARG A 471 -92.62 -12.25 48.98
CA ARG A 471 -93.64 -11.52 49.75
C ARG A 471 -95.07 -11.98 49.40
N LEU A 472 -95.38 -12.14 48.12
CA LEU A 472 -96.68 -12.62 47.64
C LEU A 472 -96.91 -14.09 48.03
N GLN A 473 -95.90 -14.95 47.91
CA GLN A 473 -95.98 -16.34 48.36
C GLN A 473 -96.23 -16.45 49.87
N ASN A 474 -95.56 -15.63 50.68
CA ASN A 474 -95.81 -15.60 52.13
C ASN A 474 -97.23 -15.13 52.45
N ASN A 475 -97.73 -14.10 51.76
CA ASN A 475 -99.11 -13.63 51.94
C ASN A 475 -100.13 -14.70 51.50
N ASN A 476 -99.90 -15.40 50.39
CA ASN A 476 -100.73 -16.52 49.96
C ASN A 476 -100.72 -17.67 51.00
N ARG A 477 -99.54 -18.05 51.52
CA ARG A 477 -99.43 -19.05 52.59
C ARG A 477 -100.17 -18.63 53.86
N GLU A 478 -100.12 -17.35 54.23
CA GLU A 478 -100.90 -16.82 55.36
C GLU A 478 -102.41 -16.89 55.11
N ILE A 479 -102.86 -16.62 53.88
CA ILE A 479 -104.28 -16.75 53.49
C ILE A 479 -104.71 -18.22 53.48
N GLU A 480 -103.91 -19.12 52.92
CA GLU A 480 -104.14 -20.57 52.95
C GLU A 480 -104.29 -21.08 54.38
N LYS A 481 -103.38 -20.67 55.28
CA LYS A 481 -103.46 -21.02 56.70
C LYS A 481 -104.75 -20.50 57.36
N LYS A 482 -105.11 -19.24 57.11
CA LYS A 482 -106.39 -18.68 57.61
C LYS A 482 -107.60 -19.45 57.07
N TYR A 483 -107.54 -19.91 55.83
CA TYR A 483 -108.62 -20.71 55.23
C TYR A 483 -108.71 -22.11 55.84
N GLU A 484 -107.57 -22.77 56.08
CA GLU A 484 -107.49 -24.04 56.80
C GLU A 484 -108.00 -23.93 58.23
N ASP A 485 -107.62 -22.88 58.97
CA ASP A 485 -108.11 -22.61 60.33
C ASP A 485 -109.65 -22.45 60.34
N ILE A 486 -110.22 -21.69 59.39
CA ILE A 486 -111.68 -21.55 59.24
C ILE A 486 -112.36 -22.89 58.88
N LEU A 487 -111.71 -23.70 58.03
CA LEU A 487 -112.22 -25.01 57.64
C LEU A 487 -112.21 -26.00 58.83
N GLN A 488 -111.16 -25.96 59.66
CA GLN A 488 -111.08 -26.73 60.90
C GLN A 488 -112.11 -26.26 61.92
N ASP A 489 -112.34 -24.96 62.08
CA ASP A 489 -113.41 -24.41 62.93
C ASP A 489 -114.80 -24.86 62.45
N MET A 490 -115.05 -24.84 61.14
CA MET A 490 -116.28 -25.37 60.53
C MET A 490 -116.46 -26.87 60.74
N ASN A 491 -115.38 -27.65 60.70
CA ASN A 491 -115.40 -29.08 60.99
C ASN A 491 -115.58 -29.37 62.48
N HIS A 492 -114.99 -28.58 63.38
CA HIS A 492 -115.23 -28.65 64.82
C HIS A 492 -116.67 -28.28 65.19
N MET A 493 -117.28 -27.31 64.50
CA MET A 493 -118.72 -26.99 64.61
C MET A 493 -119.61 -28.14 64.14
N LYS A 494 -119.22 -28.90 63.11
CA LYS A 494 -119.93 -30.13 62.69
C LYS A 494 -119.74 -31.30 63.65
N HIS A 495 -118.56 -31.43 64.27
CA HIS A 495 -118.20 -32.56 65.13
C HIS A 495 -118.86 -32.54 66.52
N VAL A 496 -119.51 -31.43 66.93
CA VAL A 496 -120.32 -31.32 68.16
C VAL A 496 -121.77 -31.80 67.95
N THR A 497 -122.20 -32.07 66.71
CA THR A 497 -123.60 -32.39 66.37
C THR A 497 -123.92 -33.83 65.96
N SER A 498 -122.98 -34.77 65.97
CA SER A 498 -123.31 -36.16 65.61
C SER A 498 -122.32 -37.20 66.13
N VAL A 499 -122.68 -37.81 67.26
CA VAL A 499 -122.18 -39.11 67.72
C VAL A 499 -123.18 -40.16 67.23
N GLU A 500 -122.72 -41.22 66.54
CA GLU A 500 -123.08 -42.65 66.74
C GLU A 500 -122.76 -43.55 65.52
N HIS A 501 -121.88 -44.56 65.75
CA HIS A 501 -121.90 -45.98 65.30
C HIS A 501 -121.82 -46.29 63.76
N ASN A 502 -121.15 -47.32 63.22
CA ASN A 502 -120.34 -48.45 63.71
C ASN A 502 -119.67 -49.18 62.49
N HIS A 503 -118.52 -49.82 62.74
CA HIS A 503 -117.98 -51.10 62.20
C HIS A 503 -117.65 -51.42 60.72
N GLU A 504 -116.53 -52.16 60.58
CA GLU A 504 -116.11 -53.14 59.53
C GLU A 504 -115.62 -52.59 58.17
N ALA A 505 -114.72 -53.18 57.40
CA ALA A 505 -113.71 -54.25 57.51
C ALA A 505 -112.95 -54.29 56.16
N VAL A 506 -111.64 -54.63 56.18
CA VAL A 506 -110.86 -55.35 55.13
C VAL A 506 -110.53 -54.69 53.77
N GLY A 507 -109.21 -54.72 53.46
CA GLY A 507 -108.61 -54.91 52.11
C GLY A 507 -108.58 -53.68 51.20
N GLU A 508 -107.56 -53.38 50.38
CA GLU A 508 -106.42 -54.12 49.84
C GLU A 508 -105.45 -53.09 49.19
N ILE A 509 -104.15 -53.40 49.25
CA ILE A 509 -103.12 -53.24 48.20
C ILE A 509 -102.96 -51.84 47.55
N SER A 510 -101.83 -51.19 47.83
CA SER A 510 -101.23 -50.22 46.91
C SER A 510 -99.89 -50.72 46.39
N ASN A 511 -99.76 -50.53 45.08
CA ASN A 511 -98.83 -51.11 44.15
C ASN A 511 -97.45 -50.43 44.14
N ASN A 512 -96.49 -51.24 43.72
CA ASN A 512 -95.17 -50.90 43.23
C ASN A 512 -95.16 -50.03 41.96
N ASN A 513 -94.05 -49.30 41.83
CA ASN A 513 -93.23 -49.02 40.63
C ASN A 513 -93.46 -47.77 39.75
N CYS A 514 -92.35 -47.00 39.73
CA CYS A 514 -91.59 -46.50 38.57
C CYS A 514 -92.15 -45.30 37.82
N TYR A 515 -91.44 -44.15 37.87
CA TYR A 515 -90.57 -43.68 36.79
C TYR A 515 -89.64 -42.57 37.31
N ASN A 516 -88.41 -42.58 36.79
CA ASN A 516 -87.34 -41.61 37.00
C ASN A 516 -87.74 -40.20 36.56
N GLU A 517 -87.24 -39.17 37.25
CA GLU A 517 -86.51 -38.08 36.59
C GLU A 517 -85.64 -37.31 37.61
N GLU A 518 -84.38 -37.17 37.23
CA GLU A 518 -83.29 -36.57 37.99
C GLU A 518 -83.51 -35.07 38.17
N THR A 519 -83.50 -34.57 39.40
CA THR A 519 -83.06 -33.18 39.66
C THR A 519 -82.57 -33.02 41.10
N SER A 520 -81.24 -33.08 41.28
CA SER A 520 -80.58 -32.36 42.38
C SER A 520 -79.31 -31.74 41.82
N LEU A 521 -79.46 -30.52 41.31
CA LEU A 521 -78.36 -29.58 41.08
C LEU A 521 -78.52 -28.44 42.07
N ILE A 522 -77.36 -27.93 42.52
CA ILE A 522 -77.07 -26.67 43.24
C ILE A 522 -76.84 -26.93 44.75
N PRO A 523 -75.66 -26.57 45.30
CA PRO A 523 -75.09 -25.23 45.14
C PRO A 523 -73.61 -25.11 44.78
N ALA A 524 -73.33 -23.95 44.21
CA ALA A 524 -72.03 -23.40 43.89
C ALA A 524 -71.00 -23.58 45.01
N HIS A 525 -69.87 -24.17 44.62
CA HIS A 525 -68.64 -24.19 45.38
C HIS A 525 -68.07 -22.76 45.39
N ASN A 526 -68.24 -22.07 46.53
CA ASN A 526 -67.22 -21.14 47.00
C ASN A 526 -66.03 -22.01 47.45
N CYS A 527 -64.86 -21.76 46.86
CA CYS A 527 -63.60 -22.28 47.36
C CYS A 527 -63.03 -21.22 48.31
N MET A 528 -63.21 -21.43 49.61
CA MET A 528 -62.32 -20.88 50.62
C MET A 528 -62.14 -21.92 51.71
N GLU A 529 -60.89 -22.05 52.13
CA GLU A 529 -60.27 -23.28 52.61
C GLU A 529 -60.70 -23.73 54.01
N THR A 530 -60.55 -25.04 54.16
CA THR A 530 -60.74 -25.93 55.30
C THR A 530 -60.04 -25.50 56.59
N SER A 531 -60.81 -25.53 57.68
CA SER A 531 -60.30 -25.90 59.00
C SER A 531 -60.06 -27.41 59.06
N ASN A 532 -58.96 -27.84 59.70
CA ASN A 532 -58.97 -28.97 60.63
C ASN A 532 -57.66 -28.99 61.44
N GLU A 533 -57.76 -28.49 62.67
CA GLU A 533 -56.90 -28.86 63.79
C GLU A 533 -57.28 -30.27 64.26
N ILE A 534 -56.28 -31.17 64.38
CA ILE A 534 -56.25 -32.21 65.43
C ILE A 534 -54.81 -32.26 65.98
N ALA A 535 -54.71 -31.89 67.26
CA ALA A 535 -53.80 -32.31 68.33
C ALA A 535 -52.94 -33.58 68.06
N GLU A 536 -51.71 -33.78 68.53
CA GLU A 536 -51.09 -33.46 69.83
C GLU A 536 -49.59 -33.86 69.81
N LEU A 537 -48.77 -33.18 70.64
CA LEU A 537 -47.54 -33.65 71.33
C LEU A 537 -46.17 -33.74 70.61
N ASP A 538 -45.47 -32.60 70.64
CA ASP A 538 -44.14 -32.37 71.25
C ASP A 538 -43.03 -33.44 71.14
N ILE A 539 -42.14 -33.29 70.14
CA ILE A 539 -40.70 -33.61 70.29
C ILE A 539 -39.86 -32.55 69.56
N LYS A 540 -38.96 -31.92 70.31
CA LYS A 540 -37.95 -30.92 69.94
C LYS A 540 -37.19 -31.26 68.65
N HIS A 541 -37.32 -30.42 67.62
CA HIS A 541 -36.22 -30.10 66.71
C HIS A 541 -36.40 -28.70 66.10
N GLU A 542 -35.38 -27.85 66.28
CA GLU A 542 -35.22 -26.58 65.59
C GLU A 542 -35.16 -26.79 64.08
N GLN A 543 -36.28 -26.65 63.39
CA GLN A 543 -36.31 -26.44 61.96
C GLN A 543 -37.39 -25.40 61.65
N LYS A 544 -36.92 -24.18 61.34
CA LYS A 544 -37.75 -23.13 60.75
C LYS A 544 -38.27 -23.61 59.40
N PHE A 545 -39.42 -24.29 59.39
CA PHE A 545 -40.16 -24.54 58.16
C PHE A 545 -40.91 -23.26 57.81
N ILE A 546 -40.37 -22.49 56.86
CA ILE A 546 -41.12 -21.42 56.19
C ILE A 546 -42.28 -22.13 55.47
N PRO A 547 -43.53 -21.69 55.62
CA PRO A 547 -44.67 -22.24 54.87
C PRO A 547 -44.32 -22.32 53.38
N LYS A 548 -44.56 -23.47 52.73
CA LYS A 548 -44.16 -23.70 51.33
C LYS A 548 -44.63 -22.57 50.40
N GLU A 549 -45.80 -22.00 50.68
CA GLU A 549 -46.34 -20.83 49.99
C GLU A 549 -45.48 -19.58 50.14
N ASP A 550 -45.06 -19.23 51.35
CA ASP A 550 -44.25 -18.03 51.64
C ASP A 550 -42.80 -18.18 51.12
N ALA A 551 -42.30 -19.42 51.09
CA ALA A 551 -41.03 -19.76 50.43
C ALA A 551 -41.14 -19.67 48.89
N MET A 552 -42.26 -20.09 48.29
CA MET A 552 -42.51 -19.93 46.86
C MET A 552 -42.67 -18.45 46.47
N VAL A 553 -43.36 -17.65 47.27
CA VAL A 553 -43.52 -16.21 47.02
C VAL A 553 -42.17 -15.48 47.07
N LYS A 554 -41.33 -15.75 48.08
CA LYS A 554 -39.98 -15.18 48.16
C LYS A 554 -39.07 -15.66 47.03
N LEU A 555 -39.25 -16.90 46.57
CA LEU A 555 -38.52 -17.42 45.42
C LEU A 555 -38.98 -16.75 44.13
N GLN A 556 -40.29 -16.54 43.96
CA GLN A 556 -40.88 -15.84 42.83
C GLN A 556 -40.44 -14.37 42.78
N GLU A 557 -40.46 -13.66 43.90
CA GLU A 557 -39.97 -12.29 44.02
C GLU A 557 -38.48 -12.19 43.68
N ARG A 558 -37.68 -13.16 44.14
CA ARG A 558 -36.25 -13.23 43.79
C ARG A 558 -36.02 -13.53 42.31
N PHE A 559 -36.81 -14.41 41.71
CA PHE A 559 -36.75 -14.67 40.27
C PHE A 559 -37.18 -13.46 39.45
N LEU A 560 -38.21 -12.74 39.88
CA LEU A 560 -38.66 -11.52 39.22
C LEU A 560 -37.58 -10.45 39.28
N ASN A 561 -36.99 -10.22 40.45
CA ASN A 561 -35.89 -9.27 40.62
C ASN A 561 -34.65 -9.64 39.78
N ILE A 562 -34.30 -10.94 39.71
CA ILE A 562 -33.20 -11.41 38.85
C ILE A 562 -33.55 -11.24 37.38
N MET A 563 -34.79 -11.50 36.96
CA MET A 563 -35.23 -11.26 35.58
C MET A 563 -35.16 -9.80 35.21
N ASP A 564 -35.61 -8.90 36.09
CA ASP A 564 -35.51 -7.45 35.89
C ASP A 564 -34.05 -6.99 35.86
N GLU A 565 -33.18 -7.53 36.73
CA GLU A 565 -31.75 -7.25 36.71
C GLU A 565 -31.08 -7.74 35.43
N VAL A 566 -31.42 -8.96 34.95
CA VAL A 566 -30.93 -9.50 33.68
C VAL A 566 -31.44 -8.69 32.49
N ALA A 567 -32.69 -8.22 32.53
CA ALA A 567 -33.24 -7.35 31.49
C ALA A 567 -32.50 -6.00 31.46
N ASN A 568 -32.31 -5.36 32.62
CA ASN A 568 -31.56 -4.11 32.74
C ASN A 568 -30.09 -4.26 32.29
N LEU A 569 -29.43 -5.36 32.68
CA LEU A 569 -28.06 -5.67 32.25
C LEU A 569 -27.99 -5.94 30.74
N SER A 570 -29.02 -6.57 30.17
CA SER A 570 -29.15 -6.77 28.73
C SER A 570 -29.31 -5.43 28.01
N ASP A 571 -30.17 -4.53 28.49
CA ASP A 571 -30.36 -3.20 27.89
C ASP A 571 -29.09 -2.35 27.98
N GLU A 572 -28.39 -2.37 29.13
CA GLU A 572 -27.11 -1.68 29.26
C GLU A 572 -26.03 -2.29 28.37
N LYS A 573 -26.04 -3.61 28.16
CA LYS A 573 -25.16 -4.27 27.19
C LYS A 573 -25.42 -3.76 25.77
N HIS A 574 -26.68 -3.72 25.32
CA HIS A 574 -27.03 -3.22 23.99
C HIS A 574 -26.65 -1.73 23.83
N ARG A 575 -26.83 -0.92 24.88
CA ARG A 575 -26.40 0.47 24.92
C ARG A 575 -24.88 0.60 24.79
N LEU A 576 -24.11 -0.21 25.52
CA LEU A 576 -22.65 -0.23 25.43
C LEU A 576 -22.16 -0.72 24.07
N GLU A 577 -22.81 -1.73 23.48
CA GLU A 577 -22.52 -2.19 22.12
C GLU A 577 -22.73 -1.07 21.08
N HIS A 578 -23.83 -0.30 21.20
CA HIS A 578 -24.07 0.85 20.34
C HIS A 578 -22.97 1.92 20.50
N ILE A 579 -22.55 2.22 21.73
CA ILE A 579 -21.46 3.17 21.98
C ILE A 579 -20.13 2.66 21.40
N ILE A 580 -19.82 1.37 21.53
CA ILE A 580 -18.63 0.77 20.94
C ILE A 580 -18.66 0.92 19.42
N LEU A 581 -19.80 0.65 18.78
CA LEU A 581 -19.97 0.78 17.34
C LEU A 581 -19.77 2.24 16.89
N GLN A 582 -20.30 3.20 17.65
CA GLN A 582 -20.08 4.63 17.39
C GLN A 582 -18.60 5.00 17.53
N LEU A 583 -17.93 4.57 18.61
CA LEU A 583 -16.50 4.83 18.82
C LEU A 583 -15.63 4.16 17.75
N GLN A 584 -16.03 3.01 17.22
CA GLN A 584 -15.38 2.38 16.09
C GLN A 584 -15.48 3.25 14.83
N ASN A 585 -16.68 3.71 14.49
CA ASN A 585 -16.89 4.62 13.35
C ASN A 585 -16.11 5.94 13.50
N GLU A 586 -16.08 6.52 14.71
CA GLU A 586 -15.28 7.71 15.02
C GLU A 586 -13.78 7.42 14.86
N THR A 587 -13.32 6.25 15.30
CA THR A 587 -11.92 5.84 15.15
C THR A 587 -11.55 5.62 13.69
N GLU A 588 -12.41 5.01 12.89
CA GLU A 588 -12.23 4.84 11.43
C GLU A 588 -12.13 6.19 10.74
N THR A 589 -13.04 7.12 11.05
CA THR A 589 -13.01 8.49 10.53
C THR A 589 -11.71 9.21 10.91
N ILE A 590 -11.25 9.08 12.15
CA ILE A 590 -9.96 9.65 12.59
C ILE A 590 -8.80 9.03 11.80
N CYS A 591 -8.83 7.71 11.54
CA CYS A 591 -7.80 7.04 10.74
C CYS A 591 -7.75 7.60 9.31
N GLU A 592 -8.89 7.86 8.69
CA GLU A 592 -8.97 8.50 7.37
C GLU A 592 -8.37 9.91 7.39
N TYR A 593 -8.68 10.73 8.40
CA TYR A 593 -8.06 12.06 8.55
C TYR A 593 -6.54 11.99 8.72
N VAL A 594 -6.03 11.01 9.48
CA VAL A 594 -4.58 10.80 9.64
C VAL A 594 -3.95 10.40 8.30
N ALA A 595 -4.58 9.52 7.53
CA ALA A 595 -4.10 9.13 6.21
C ALA A 595 -4.07 10.32 5.24
N LEU A 596 -5.14 11.11 5.19
CA LEU A 596 -5.22 12.32 4.37
C LEU A 596 -4.17 13.35 4.79
N TYR A 597 -3.96 13.56 6.09
CA TYR A 597 -2.93 14.46 6.59
C TYR A 597 -1.52 13.99 6.21
N GLN A 598 -1.25 12.68 6.32
CA GLN A 598 0.04 12.11 5.90
C GLN A 598 0.25 12.27 4.38
N GLN A 599 -0.78 12.06 3.56
CA GLN A 599 -0.74 12.28 2.12
C GLN A 599 -0.53 13.77 1.79
N GLN A 600 -1.24 14.68 2.45
CA GLN A 600 -1.05 16.11 2.24
C GLN A 600 0.37 16.54 2.62
N ARG A 601 0.91 15.99 3.71
CA ARG A 601 2.28 16.28 4.16
C ARG A 601 3.33 15.73 3.18
N SER A 602 3.12 14.55 2.61
CA SER A 602 4.03 13.97 1.62
C SER A 602 4.02 14.77 0.32
N LEU A 603 2.84 15.22 -0.13
CA LEU A 603 2.70 16.10 -1.30
C LEU A 603 3.39 17.45 -1.10
N LEU A 604 3.22 18.07 0.07
CA LEU A 604 3.91 19.32 0.41
C LEU A 604 5.43 19.14 0.41
N LYS A 605 5.93 18.04 1.01
CA LYS A 605 7.35 17.72 1.01
C LYS A 605 7.89 17.50 -0.41
N LYS A 606 7.14 16.80 -1.27
CA LYS A 606 7.51 16.59 -2.68
C LYS A 606 7.59 17.90 -3.45
N ARG A 607 6.63 18.81 -3.25
CA ARG A 607 6.64 20.15 -3.87
C ARG A 607 7.82 21.00 -3.39
N GLU A 608 8.14 20.94 -2.09
CA GLU A 608 9.29 21.64 -1.52
C GLU A 608 10.62 21.10 -2.05
N GLU A 609 10.73 19.78 -2.22
CA GLU A 609 11.88 19.13 -2.82
C GLU A 609 12.04 19.50 -4.31
N GLU A 610 10.95 19.51 -5.08
CA GLU A 610 10.97 19.95 -6.48
C GLU A 610 11.38 21.42 -6.61
N ARG A 611 10.83 22.29 -5.76
CA ARG A 611 11.24 23.71 -5.70
C ARG A 611 12.72 23.84 -5.32
N SER A 612 13.20 23.06 -4.36
CA SER A 612 14.62 23.08 -3.98
C SER A 612 15.53 22.61 -5.11
N ASN A 613 15.11 21.61 -5.90
CA ASN A 613 15.85 21.13 -7.05
C ASN A 613 15.88 22.18 -8.17
N GLN A 614 14.76 22.84 -8.47
CA GLN A 614 14.71 23.95 -9.43
C GLN A 614 15.64 25.09 -8.99
N LEU A 615 15.65 25.44 -7.69
CA LEU A 615 16.53 26.47 -7.15
C LEU A 615 18.02 26.07 -7.30
N LYS A 616 18.36 24.80 -7.09
CA LYS A 616 19.74 24.30 -7.28
C LYS A 616 20.19 24.37 -8.73
N ILE A 617 19.32 23.98 -9.68
CA ILE A 617 19.60 24.09 -11.12
C ILE A 617 19.84 25.55 -11.48
N PHE A 618 18.92 26.44 -11.09
CA PHE A 618 19.05 27.87 -11.34
C PHE A 618 20.33 28.46 -10.74
N GLN A 619 20.71 28.04 -9.52
CA GLN A 619 21.96 28.47 -8.89
C GLN A 619 23.19 27.98 -9.69
N SER A 620 23.18 26.73 -10.16
CA SER A 620 24.28 26.20 -10.98
C SER A 620 24.41 26.93 -12.32
N GLU A 621 23.30 27.29 -12.96
CA GLU A 621 23.28 28.08 -14.20
C GLU A 621 23.80 29.51 -13.95
N CYS A 622 23.43 30.13 -12.83
CA CYS A 622 23.95 31.43 -12.43
C CYS A 622 25.46 31.39 -12.18
N ASP A 623 25.96 30.33 -11.55
CA ASP A 623 27.40 30.17 -11.27
C ASP A 623 28.19 29.85 -12.55
N LEU A 624 27.61 29.10 -13.49
CA LEU A 624 28.16 28.92 -14.83
C LEU A 624 28.20 30.23 -15.62
N LEU A 625 27.13 31.04 -15.57
CA LEU A 625 27.12 32.35 -16.23
C LEU A 625 28.17 33.29 -15.64
N LYS A 626 28.38 33.27 -14.32
CA LYS A 626 29.47 34.02 -13.67
C LYS A 626 30.84 33.59 -14.19
N SER A 627 31.10 32.28 -14.30
CA SER A 627 32.41 31.80 -14.78
C SER A 627 32.64 32.18 -16.24
N HIS A 628 31.61 32.12 -17.10
CA HIS A 628 31.70 32.61 -18.48
C HIS A 628 31.96 34.12 -18.56
N LEU A 629 31.31 34.92 -17.72
CA LEU A 629 31.55 36.36 -17.66
C LEU A 629 32.98 36.68 -17.18
N GLU A 630 33.49 35.94 -16.22
CA GLU A 630 34.87 36.09 -15.73
C GLU A 630 35.89 35.70 -16.81
N ALA A 631 35.67 34.59 -17.52
CA ALA A 631 36.50 34.18 -18.64
C ALA A 631 36.49 35.20 -19.78
N LEU A 632 35.33 35.80 -20.08
CA LEU A 632 35.21 36.85 -21.10
C LEU A 632 35.94 38.13 -20.65
N ARG A 633 35.86 38.47 -19.36
CA ARG A 633 36.61 39.57 -18.77
C ARG A 633 38.12 39.34 -18.85
N GLU A 634 38.60 38.13 -18.55
CA GLU A 634 40.01 37.77 -18.66
C GLU A 634 40.51 37.84 -20.11
N LEU A 635 39.73 37.33 -21.06
CA LEU A 635 39.99 37.48 -22.50
C LEU A 635 40.08 38.95 -22.90
N LEU A 636 39.16 39.80 -22.44
CA LEU A 636 39.21 41.24 -22.71
C LEU A 636 40.43 41.92 -22.08
N LEU A 637 40.84 41.53 -20.88
CA LEU A 637 42.05 42.04 -20.24
C LEU A 637 43.30 41.63 -21.02
N ARG A 638 43.34 40.40 -21.54
CA ARG A 638 44.43 39.89 -22.36
C ARG A 638 44.48 40.57 -23.73
N LEU A 639 43.33 40.78 -24.36
CA LEU A 639 43.18 41.56 -25.60
C LEU A 639 43.60 43.02 -25.43
N ALA A 640 43.33 43.61 -24.27
CA ALA A 640 43.73 44.99 -23.96
C ALA A 640 45.22 45.15 -23.60
N ALA A 641 45.92 44.07 -23.25
CA ALA A 641 47.34 44.08 -22.89
C ALA A 641 48.27 43.79 -24.09
N ASP A 642 47.72 43.43 -25.24
CA ASP A 642 48.49 43.08 -26.44
C ASP A 642 48.91 44.34 -27.22
N GLU A 643 50.20 44.69 -27.17
CA GLU A 643 50.74 45.96 -27.71
C GLU A 643 50.59 46.10 -29.23
N GLU A 644 50.55 44.98 -29.97
CA GLU A 644 50.32 45.00 -31.43
C GLU A 644 48.87 45.41 -31.75
N LEU A 645 47.90 44.95 -30.95
CA LEU A 645 46.47 45.22 -31.16
C LEU A 645 46.06 46.62 -30.68
N ASP A 646 46.74 47.17 -29.68
CA ASP A 646 46.55 48.56 -29.21
C ASP A 646 46.85 49.59 -30.32
N SER A 647 47.73 49.24 -31.27
CA SER A 647 47.97 50.04 -32.47
C SER A 647 46.81 49.99 -33.48
N TYR A 648 46.10 48.86 -33.57
CA TYR A 648 44.93 48.64 -34.43
C TYR A 648 43.62 49.20 -33.86
N LEU A 649 43.54 49.41 -32.54
CA LEU A 649 42.37 49.94 -31.84
C LEU A 649 42.30 51.47 -31.76
N LYS A 650 43.26 52.19 -32.34
CA LYS A 650 43.27 53.67 -32.43
C LYS A 650 42.16 54.25 -33.32
N ASP A 651 41.43 53.41 -34.06
CA ASP A 651 40.20 53.82 -34.74
C ASP A 651 39.11 54.15 -33.71
N GLU A 652 38.73 55.43 -33.64
CA GLU A 652 37.80 56.01 -32.64
C GLU A 652 36.46 55.24 -32.54
N ALA A 653 35.97 54.68 -33.64
CA ALA A 653 34.74 53.87 -33.66
C ALA A 653 34.88 52.54 -32.90
N ARG A 654 36.03 51.86 -33.00
CA ARG A 654 36.24 50.51 -32.44
C ARG A 654 36.60 50.56 -30.96
N PHE A 655 37.30 51.62 -30.54
CA PHE A 655 37.53 51.90 -29.12
C PHE A 655 36.20 52.15 -28.38
N ASN A 656 35.28 52.88 -29.01
CA ASN A 656 33.93 53.07 -28.48
C ASN A 656 33.15 51.75 -28.36
N ASP A 657 33.30 50.82 -29.31
CA ASP A 657 32.67 49.50 -29.24
C ASP A 657 33.22 48.66 -28.07
N ILE A 658 34.53 48.69 -27.81
CA ILE A 658 35.14 47.99 -26.67
C ILE A 658 34.69 48.60 -25.33
N ILE A 659 34.59 49.93 -25.24
CA ILE A 659 34.03 50.60 -24.06
C ILE A 659 32.57 50.18 -23.86
N ARG A 660 31.79 50.08 -24.93
CA ARG A 660 30.39 49.65 -24.86
C ARG A 660 30.23 48.21 -24.41
N VAL A 661 31.12 47.32 -24.85
CA VAL A 661 31.20 45.93 -24.39
C VAL A 661 31.58 45.86 -22.91
N LYS A 662 32.53 46.70 -22.47
CA LYS A 662 32.93 46.80 -21.06
C LYS A 662 31.78 47.31 -20.18
N ASP A 663 31.06 48.34 -20.62
CA ASP A 663 29.86 48.85 -19.96
C ASP A 663 28.73 47.80 -19.88
N LEU A 664 28.54 47.02 -20.95
CA LEU A 664 27.55 45.93 -20.99
C LEU A 664 27.93 44.80 -20.02
N LEU A 665 29.21 44.45 -19.94
CA LEU A 665 29.71 43.45 -18.99
C LEU A 665 29.56 43.94 -17.55
N GLU A 666 29.85 45.21 -17.28
CA GLU A 666 29.66 45.79 -15.95
C GLU A 666 28.17 45.85 -15.55
N LYS A 667 27.28 46.14 -16.50
CA LYS A 667 25.82 46.06 -16.29
C LYS A 667 25.35 44.64 -16.04
N LEU A 668 25.85 43.66 -16.80
CA LEU A 668 25.53 42.24 -16.62
C LEU A 668 26.06 41.70 -15.28
N GLN A 669 27.26 42.08 -14.88
CA GLN A 669 27.86 41.70 -13.59
C GLN A 669 27.09 42.31 -12.39
N ASN A 670 26.40 43.43 -12.61
CA ASN A 670 25.55 44.09 -11.62
C ASN A 670 24.05 43.69 -11.72
N CYS A 671 23.68 42.76 -12.61
CA CYS A 671 22.31 42.25 -12.66
C CYS A 671 21.94 41.49 -11.38
N SER A 672 20.70 41.67 -10.92
CA SER A 672 20.11 41.05 -9.73
C SER A 672 20.08 39.52 -9.76
N LEU A 673 20.20 38.92 -10.96
CA LEU A 673 20.28 37.48 -11.17
C LEU A 673 21.67 36.90 -10.85
N ILE A 674 22.72 37.73 -10.91
CA ILE A 674 24.12 37.29 -10.85
C ILE A 674 24.75 37.71 -9.51
N ASN A 675 24.40 38.89 -8.98
CA ASN A 675 25.01 39.39 -7.75
C ASN A 675 24.01 39.42 -6.57
N PRO A 676 24.20 38.58 -5.54
CA PRO A 676 23.25 38.44 -4.43
C PRO A 676 23.13 39.70 -3.55
N LYS A 677 24.00 40.70 -3.73
CA LYS A 677 23.94 41.99 -3.03
C LYS A 677 22.79 42.89 -3.52
N TYR A 678 22.22 42.63 -4.70
CA TYR A 678 21.08 43.37 -5.26
C TYR A 678 19.76 42.60 -5.15
N ASN A 679 19.68 41.62 -4.25
CA ASN A 679 18.46 40.86 -3.94
C ASN A 679 17.43 41.74 -3.20
N THR A 680 16.82 42.68 -3.91
CA THR A 680 15.48 43.19 -3.58
C THR A 680 14.46 42.52 -4.49
N LEU A 681 14.48 41.20 -4.56
CA LEU A 681 13.35 40.43 -5.06
C LEU A 681 12.49 40.10 -3.85
N ASP A 682 11.57 41.02 -3.58
CA ASP A 682 10.45 40.81 -2.66
C ASP A 682 9.60 39.67 -3.23
N LEU A 683 9.95 38.43 -2.87
CA LEU A 683 9.28 37.18 -3.25
C LEU A 683 7.88 37.05 -2.63
N ASN A 684 7.35 38.11 -2.03
CA ASN A 684 5.99 38.18 -1.47
C ASN A 684 4.89 38.29 -2.54
N ILE A 685 5.23 38.38 -3.83
CA ILE A 685 4.25 38.31 -4.93
C ILE A 685 4.35 36.93 -5.59
N PHE A 686 3.99 35.88 -4.85
CA PHE A 686 3.67 34.59 -5.45
C PHE A 686 2.35 34.10 -4.86
N TYR A 687 1.37 33.96 -5.75
CA TYR A 687 -0.05 33.70 -5.50
C TYR A 687 -0.33 32.83 -4.25
N PRO A 688 -1.17 33.31 -3.31
CA PRO A 688 -1.62 32.49 -2.21
C PRO A 688 -2.46 31.35 -2.78
N CYS A 689 -1.99 30.12 -2.58
CA CYS A 689 -2.77 28.93 -2.85
C CYS A 689 -4.07 28.97 -2.00
N ASN A 690 -5.23 28.84 -2.64
CA ASN A 690 -6.54 28.76 -1.96
C ASN A 690 -6.68 27.58 -0.97
N CYS A 691 -5.69 26.68 -0.90
CA CYS A 691 -5.69 25.55 0.02
C CYS A 691 -4.65 25.66 1.16
N CYS A 692 -3.92 26.79 1.24
CA CYS A 692 -2.82 26.98 2.19
C CYS A 692 -2.80 28.38 2.82
N SER A 693 -3.94 28.90 3.30
CA SER A 693 -3.90 29.91 4.36
C SER A 693 -3.45 29.20 5.63
N GLY A 694 -2.14 29.17 5.88
CA GLY A 694 -1.50 28.56 7.04
C GLY A 694 -1.83 29.21 8.39
N GLN A 695 -3.08 29.60 8.61
CA GLN A 695 -3.60 29.79 9.95
C GLN A 695 -3.77 28.40 10.55
N LEU A 696 -2.89 28.07 11.50
CA LEU A 696 -3.18 27.04 12.48
C LEU A 696 -4.59 27.31 13.02
N ILE A 697 -5.49 26.33 12.86
CA ILE A 697 -6.70 26.27 13.65
C ILE A 697 -6.23 26.06 15.09
N THR A 698 -6.09 27.16 15.82
CA THR A 698 -6.04 27.14 17.28
C THR A 698 -7.42 26.69 17.75
N ILE A 699 -7.49 25.48 18.30
CA ILE A 699 -8.63 25.02 19.09
C ILE A 699 -8.74 25.90 20.34
#